data_AF-A0AAZ3QFT4-F1
#
_entry.id   AF-A0AAZ3QFT4-F1
#
_cell.length_a   1.000
_cell.length_b   1.000
_cell.length_c   1.000
_cell.angle_alpha   90.00
_cell.angle_beta   90.00
_cell.angle_gamma   90.00
#
_symmetry.space_group_name_H-M   'P 1'
#
loop_
_entity.id
_entity.type
_entity.pdbx_description
1 polymer ?
#
loop_
_entity_poly.entity_id
_entity_poly.type
_entity_poly.pdbx_seq_one_letter_code
_entity_poly.pdbx_strand_id
1 'polypeptide(L)'
;MACSPGLAHECDGNSYLNSICYQFNSQLQITSNFTPAFQECTKKIVDLVFLFDGSGSMTKDEFDKNKGFIINIMTTLKNSSIKFAAVQFSSIARTVFNFNDYQEGRALTNLWKEKHMSNLTNTHQAIDFLLKNIFENQAAGATADATKVLVIITDGNPSDTDKRFNSINGSDDKNIIRFVIGVKNVDLTKLKSLASKPKENNTFLIQDYDGLKGILDNLQKKIFNIEGSKTALAGNLTKEMSQSGFSAVYDTLVLGSVGSNNWRGSLFETEGQRSEEREIQDPTLDKDSYMGYSVAVGKKNQNLLYFTGAPRSEHMGRILLFNKVNNNWTVAQRLSGEQMGSYFGAELCSVDIDSDGNTDFLLVGAPMFHQPPREGRIYVYTLTDKRNVSVMAQGRFGSSISSLTDLNGDGLKDVAVGAPLEDNHRGAVYIYLGEKLKGIRPEFNITPGISISRSKLQFFGQTIDGKMDLGEDGLTDIVVGTRGTVVVLRSRPVLSVSAHLHFHPSEISTDNFDCLAKETISPVVTLTACFNMAEATKSKAVVLSAGMNVSYTLDVDPVRQRSRAFYNDTNKGARSLLSTVELRKERTCFNHSVYMTQCVIDTLSPIIIQLKFSQSQSQQEGCTAILNTDSHTKAVVEVPFEKNCKENETCLAELEVDFNFITSTLLVVDQSYFNVTIRLSNHGDDSYNTSLTLLYPPGLSFSMMHLLKVIPTPLHLFWCTKPKVSKTLFSVYINDVALAVGESLIHLYADDTILYTSGPSLDTVLTTLQASFNAIQLSFRGLQLLLNTSKTKCMLFNRSLPAPARLSNITTLDGSDLEYVDNYKYLGVWLDCKLSFQTHIKHLQSKVKSRIGFLFRNKASFTHAAKHTLVKLTILPILDFGDVIYKIASNTLLNKLDAVYHSAICFVTKAPYTMDCDLYALVGWPSLHTRRQTGRQGSLVVKALD
;
A
#
# COMPACT_ATOMS: atom_id res chain seq x y z
N MET A 1 23.36 1.51 -19.47
CA MET A 1 24.14 1.89 -18.27
C MET A 1 23.91 0.86 -17.18
N ALA A 2 24.87 0.63 -16.30
CA ALA A 2 24.66 -0.17 -15.08
C ALA A 2 25.41 0.46 -13.90
N CYS A 3 24.82 0.44 -12.70
CA CYS A 3 25.44 0.93 -11.47
C CYS A 3 25.49 -0.17 -10.42
N SER A 4 26.55 -0.18 -9.61
CA SER A 4 26.71 -1.02 -8.44
C SER A 4 26.75 -0.14 -7.20
N PRO A 5 25.65 -0.07 -6.42
CA PRO A 5 25.56 0.75 -5.20
C PRO A 5 26.20 0.11 -3.96
N GLY A 6 27.15 -0.80 -4.18
CA GLY A 6 27.78 -1.63 -3.15
C GLY A 6 29.30 -1.53 -3.10
N LEU A 7 29.88 -0.42 -3.58
CA LEU A 7 31.32 -0.20 -3.52
C LEU A 7 31.72 0.18 -2.09
N ALA A 8 32.07 -0.83 -1.30
CA ALA A 8 32.56 -0.63 0.06
C ALA A 8 34.06 -0.31 0.07
N HIS A 9 34.48 0.64 0.91
CA HIS A 9 35.89 0.89 1.18
C HIS A 9 36.10 1.30 2.64
N GLU A 10 37.24 0.92 3.22
CA GLU A 10 37.55 1.18 4.63
C GLU A 10 38.21 2.55 4.80
N CYS A 11 37.80 3.27 5.85
CA CYS A 11 38.37 4.54 6.29
C CYS A 11 38.45 4.57 7.82
N ASP A 12 39.68 4.45 8.36
CA ASP A 12 39.99 4.50 9.80
C ASP A 12 39.11 3.59 10.68
N GLY A 13 38.81 2.37 10.19
CA GLY A 13 37.99 1.38 10.90
C GLY A 13 36.48 1.58 10.78
N ASN A 14 36.04 2.52 9.93
CA ASN A 14 34.68 2.65 9.43
C ASN A 14 34.61 2.17 7.98
N SER A 15 33.55 1.46 7.61
CA SER A 15 33.30 1.05 6.23
C SER A 15 32.38 2.07 5.56
N TYR A 16 32.90 2.79 4.56
CA TYR A 16 32.09 3.65 3.68
C TYR A 16 31.43 2.78 2.60
N LEU A 17 30.26 3.20 2.13
CA LEU A 17 29.49 2.50 1.11
C LEU A 17 29.05 3.46 0.01
N ASN A 18 29.83 3.49 -1.06
CA ASN A 18 29.60 4.32 -2.24
C ASN A 18 29.21 3.44 -3.43
N SER A 19 29.46 3.91 -4.64
CA SER A 19 28.96 3.29 -5.86
C SER A 19 29.90 3.46 -7.03
N ILE A 20 29.78 2.57 -8.00
CA ILE A 20 30.47 2.65 -9.29
C ILE A 20 29.45 2.43 -10.41
N CYS A 21 29.46 3.31 -11.40
CA CYS A 21 28.58 3.24 -12.57
C CYS A 21 29.39 3.04 -13.85
N TYR A 22 28.81 2.30 -14.79
CA TYR A 22 29.39 1.91 -16.07
C TYR A 22 28.49 2.35 -17.22
N GLN A 23 29.09 3.00 -18.21
CA GLN A 23 28.43 3.33 -19.48
C GLN A 23 28.81 2.31 -20.54
N PHE A 24 27.84 1.91 -21.36
CA PHE A 24 28.01 0.90 -22.40
C PHE A 24 27.68 1.47 -23.77
N ASN A 25 28.39 1.03 -24.80
CA ASN A 25 27.98 1.25 -26.19
C ASN A 25 26.88 0.26 -26.60
N SER A 26 26.40 0.37 -27.85
CA SER A 26 25.41 -0.53 -28.45
C SER A 26 25.84 -2.01 -28.46
N GLN A 27 27.14 -2.30 -28.38
CA GLN A 27 27.72 -3.65 -28.35
C GLN A 27 27.92 -4.17 -26.91
N LEU A 28 27.39 -3.48 -25.90
CA LEU A 28 27.55 -3.79 -24.47
C LEU A 28 29.01 -3.80 -24.00
N GLN A 29 29.90 -3.06 -24.67
CA GLN A 29 31.26 -2.83 -24.22
C GLN A 29 31.32 -1.60 -23.31
N ILE A 30 32.10 -1.67 -22.23
CA ILE A 30 32.29 -0.57 -21.29
C ILE A 30 33.05 0.56 -21.99
N THR A 31 32.44 1.74 -22.04
CA THR A 31 33.01 2.95 -22.63
C THR A 31 33.66 3.83 -21.57
N SER A 32 33.06 3.91 -20.38
CA SER A 32 33.58 4.68 -19.25
C SER A 32 33.04 4.11 -17.92
N ASN A 33 33.73 4.42 -16.83
CA ASN A 33 33.25 4.22 -15.48
C ASN A 33 33.49 5.47 -14.63
N PHE A 34 32.70 5.64 -13.57
CA PHE A 34 32.83 6.75 -12.62
C PHE A 34 32.20 6.38 -11.29
N THR A 35 32.59 7.07 -10.22
CA THR A 35 32.11 6.84 -8.86
C THR A 35 31.28 8.05 -8.39
N PRO A 36 29.94 8.00 -8.54
CA PRO A 36 29.11 9.14 -8.22
C PRO A 36 28.99 9.39 -6.71
N ALA A 37 28.96 10.67 -6.32
CA ALA A 37 28.90 11.11 -4.93
C ALA A 37 29.89 10.35 -4.02
N PHE A 38 31.11 10.17 -4.52
CA PHE A 38 32.17 9.45 -3.82
C PHE A 38 32.75 10.30 -2.69
N GLN A 39 32.87 9.71 -1.51
CA GLN A 39 33.48 10.35 -0.35
C GLN A 39 34.89 9.80 -0.15
N GLU A 40 35.90 10.65 -0.27
CA GLU A 40 37.28 10.27 0.07
C GLU A 40 37.46 10.12 1.58
N CYS A 41 38.41 9.27 1.98
CA CYS A 41 38.75 9.05 3.38
C CYS A 41 39.52 10.25 3.97
N THR A 42 38.89 11.03 4.85
CA THR A 42 39.51 12.18 5.51
C THR A 42 39.85 11.86 6.97
N LYS A 43 41.15 11.79 7.31
CA LYS A 43 41.63 11.60 8.69
C LYS A 43 41.40 12.86 9.52
N LYS A 44 40.75 12.77 10.69
CA LYS A 44 40.62 13.91 11.62
C LYS A 44 41.90 14.09 12.44
N ILE A 45 42.39 15.33 12.56
CA ILE A 45 43.53 15.70 13.39
C ILE A 45 43.08 15.78 14.86
N VAL A 46 43.90 15.29 15.79
CA VAL A 46 43.58 15.28 17.23
C VAL A 46 44.70 15.97 18.01
N ASP A 47 44.34 16.89 18.90
CA ASP A 47 45.27 17.57 19.80
C ASP A 47 45.03 17.06 21.23
N LEU A 48 45.94 16.24 21.75
CA LEU A 48 45.82 15.58 23.06
C LEU A 48 46.80 16.18 24.08
N VAL A 49 46.29 16.61 25.23
CA VAL A 49 47.10 17.17 26.31
C VAL A 49 47.02 16.30 27.57
N PHE A 50 48.18 15.95 28.13
CA PHE A 50 48.28 15.32 29.45
C PHE A 50 48.39 16.39 30.52
N LEU A 51 47.45 16.41 31.45
CA LEU A 51 47.51 17.23 32.66
C LEU A 51 47.76 16.30 33.85
N PHE A 52 49.00 16.24 34.31
CA PHE A 52 49.41 15.25 35.29
C PHE A 52 49.89 15.89 36.60
N ASP A 53 49.50 15.25 37.69
CA ASP A 53 49.71 15.70 39.05
C ASP A 53 51.18 15.57 39.47
N GLY A 54 51.64 16.57 40.18
CA GLY A 54 52.96 16.66 40.80
C GLY A 54 52.88 17.10 42.27
N SER A 55 51.77 16.84 42.94
CA SER A 55 51.52 17.17 44.35
C SER A 55 52.37 16.37 45.34
N GLY A 56 52.38 16.82 46.59
CA GLY A 56 53.16 16.22 47.68
C GLY A 56 52.65 14.86 48.18
N SER A 57 51.47 14.41 47.74
CA SER A 57 50.93 13.07 48.03
C SER A 57 51.60 11.96 47.23
N MET A 58 52.28 12.31 46.13
CA MET A 58 53.00 11.38 45.27
C MET A 58 54.44 11.20 45.75
N THR A 59 54.94 9.97 45.75
CA THR A 59 56.38 9.70 45.90
C THR A 59 57.12 9.97 44.59
N LYS A 60 58.46 10.09 44.66
CA LYS A 60 59.29 10.28 43.47
C LYS A 60 59.15 9.12 42.47
N ASP A 61 59.05 7.88 42.96
CA ASP A 61 58.84 6.70 42.12
C ASP A 61 57.48 6.74 41.41
N GLU A 62 56.41 7.13 42.11
CA GLU A 62 55.08 7.28 41.52
C GLU A 62 55.03 8.39 40.47
N PHE A 63 55.75 9.49 40.70
CA PHE A 63 55.90 10.57 39.72
C PHE A 63 56.65 10.09 38.46
N ASP A 64 57.71 9.30 38.62
CA ASP A 64 58.45 8.71 37.50
C ASP A 64 57.61 7.65 36.75
N LYS A 65 56.81 6.84 37.44
CA LYS A 65 55.84 5.92 36.83
C LYS A 65 54.78 6.65 36.01
N ASN A 66 54.26 7.78 36.51
CA ASN A 66 53.32 8.64 35.78
C ASN A 66 53.92 9.16 34.46
N LYS A 67 55.17 9.66 34.50
CA LYS A 67 55.90 10.04 33.28
C LYS A 67 56.07 8.87 32.33
N GLY A 68 56.43 7.69 32.84
CA GLY A 68 56.56 6.45 32.05
C GLY A 68 55.27 6.07 31.31
N PHE A 69 54.12 6.23 31.95
CA PHE A 69 52.81 5.99 31.31
C PHE A 69 52.54 6.95 30.15
N ILE A 70 52.79 8.25 30.33
CA ILE A 70 52.63 9.26 29.27
C ILE A 70 53.53 8.92 28.06
N ILE A 71 54.78 8.52 28.32
CA ILE A 71 55.74 8.10 27.30
C ILE A 71 55.23 6.87 26.52
N ASN A 72 54.67 5.87 27.21
CA ASN A 72 54.15 4.66 26.57
C ASN A 72 52.97 4.98 25.63
N ILE A 73 52.09 5.91 26.00
CA ILE A 73 51.01 6.36 25.11
C ILE A 73 51.58 7.06 23.87
N MET A 74 52.47 8.05 24.08
CA MET A 74 53.04 8.84 22.99
C MET A 74 53.84 7.99 22.00
N THR A 75 54.57 6.98 22.49
CA THR A 75 55.37 6.08 21.65
C THR A 75 54.50 5.11 20.86
N THR A 76 53.42 4.59 21.46
CA THR A 76 52.48 3.69 20.78
C THR A 76 51.68 4.42 19.69
N LEU A 77 51.32 5.67 19.94
CA LEU A 77 50.52 6.50 19.03
C LEU A 77 51.37 7.40 18.11
N LYS A 78 52.67 7.13 17.97
CA LYS A 78 53.60 8.00 17.22
C LYS A 78 53.27 8.17 15.73
N ASN A 79 52.62 7.18 15.10
CA ASN A 79 52.32 7.17 13.66
C ASN A 79 50.86 7.59 13.34
N SER A 80 50.17 8.23 14.29
CA SER A 80 48.76 8.58 14.17
C SER A 80 48.56 10.06 13.82
N SER A 81 47.32 10.55 13.72
CA SER A 81 47.01 11.98 13.45
C SER A 81 47.02 12.85 14.72
N ILE A 82 47.52 12.31 15.85
CA ILE A 82 47.55 13.00 17.15
C ILE A 82 48.82 13.85 17.32
N LYS A 83 48.64 15.08 17.78
CA LYS A 83 49.69 15.90 18.38
C LYS A 83 49.56 15.87 19.91
N PHE A 84 50.69 15.78 20.60
CA PHE A 84 50.72 15.71 22.07
C PHE A 84 51.27 16.98 22.72
N ALA A 85 50.75 17.32 23.90
CA ALA A 85 51.34 18.28 24.83
C ALA A 85 51.24 17.75 26.27
N ALA A 86 52.05 18.27 27.20
CA ALA A 86 51.95 17.91 28.61
C ALA A 86 52.17 19.09 29.56
N VAL A 87 51.38 19.12 30.62
CA VAL A 87 51.38 20.14 31.69
C VAL A 87 51.45 19.41 33.03
N GLN A 88 52.44 19.75 33.85
CA GLN A 88 52.48 19.31 35.26
C GLN A 88 51.76 20.34 36.11
N PHE A 89 50.98 19.89 37.11
CA PHE A 89 50.34 20.79 38.06
C PHE A 89 50.53 20.37 39.52
N SER A 90 50.57 21.37 40.40
CA SER A 90 50.54 21.25 41.85
C SER A 90 49.88 22.52 42.44
N SER A 91 50.59 23.31 43.25
CA SER A 91 50.12 24.67 43.63
C SER A 91 50.14 25.66 42.46
N ILE A 92 50.96 25.38 41.45
CA ILE A 92 51.04 26.09 40.17
C ILE A 92 51.01 25.08 39.02
N ALA A 93 50.64 25.51 37.82
CA ALA A 93 50.73 24.70 36.60
C ALA A 93 51.91 25.18 35.73
N ARG A 94 52.62 24.26 35.10
CA ARG A 94 53.67 24.60 34.12
C ARG A 94 53.64 23.66 32.92
N THR A 95 53.86 24.24 31.74
CA THR A 95 54.02 23.49 30.50
C THR A 95 55.34 22.74 30.52
N VAL A 96 55.28 21.43 30.31
CA VAL A 96 56.46 20.55 30.17
C VAL A 96 56.92 20.53 28.72
N PHE A 97 55.97 20.38 27.79
CA PHE A 97 56.17 20.55 26.35
C PHE A 97 54.83 20.89 25.69
N ASN A 98 54.85 21.70 24.64
CA ASN A 98 53.69 22.04 23.82
C ASN A 98 53.64 21.21 22.51
N PHE A 99 52.67 21.48 21.64
CA PHE A 99 52.51 20.71 20.39
C PHE A 99 53.68 20.92 19.42
N ASN A 100 54.28 22.11 19.39
CA ASN A 100 55.48 22.39 18.58
C ASN A 100 56.69 21.59 19.10
N ASP A 101 56.89 21.54 20.42
CA ASP A 101 57.95 20.74 21.04
C ASP A 101 57.80 19.24 20.74
N TYR A 102 56.56 18.75 20.62
CA TYR A 102 56.29 17.38 20.18
C TYR A 102 56.65 17.17 18.71
N GLN A 103 56.24 18.07 17.81
CA GLN A 103 56.57 17.98 16.38
C GLN A 103 58.08 18.08 16.12
N GLU A 104 58.80 18.86 16.92
CA GLU A 104 60.26 18.99 16.86
C GLU A 104 61.01 17.84 17.56
N GLY A 105 60.29 16.85 18.10
CA GLY A 105 60.88 15.67 18.75
C GLY A 105 61.49 15.93 20.13
N ARG A 106 61.26 17.10 20.74
CA ARG A 106 61.80 17.50 22.06
C ARG A 106 60.97 16.99 23.25
N ALA A 107 59.73 16.57 23.01
CA ALA A 107 58.77 16.20 24.06
C ALA A 107 59.26 15.11 25.02
N LEU A 108 59.84 14.01 24.51
CA LEU A 108 60.35 12.91 25.34
C LEU A 108 61.46 13.36 26.30
N THR A 109 62.39 14.18 25.79
CA THR A 109 63.51 14.71 26.58
C THR A 109 63.02 15.70 27.64
N ASN A 110 62.08 16.57 27.29
CA ASN A 110 61.51 17.55 28.22
C ASN A 110 60.74 16.85 29.35
N LEU A 111 59.94 15.83 29.01
CA LEU A 111 59.18 15.07 29.99
C LEU A 111 60.08 14.33 31.00
N TRP A 112 61.16 13.68 30.55
CA TRP A 112 62.09 13.00 31.48
C TRP A 112 62.83 13.94 32.43
N LYS A 113 63.22 15.13 31.95
CA LYS A 113 63.92 16.15 32.76
C LYS A 113 63.02 16.86 33.76
N GLU A 114 61.72 16.65 33.65
CA GLU A 114 60.73 17.35 34.44
C GLU A 114 60.83 16.98 35.94
N LYS A 115 60.89 18.03 36.78
CA LYS A 115 61.08 17.89 38.24
C LYS A 115 59.75 17.79 38.97
N HIS A 116 59.66 16.94 39.98
CA HIS A 116 58.46 16.85 40.83
C HIS A 116 58.26 18.14 41.65
N MET A 117 57.05 18.72 41.65
CA MET A 117 56.73 19.97 42.35
C MET A 117 56.48 19.80 43.86
N SER A 118 55.90 18.67 44.27
CA SER A 118 55.67 18.23 45.65
C SER A 118 54.89 19.23 46.53
N ASN A 119 53.81 19.85 46.04
CA ASN A 119 53.00 20.83 46.79
C ASN A 119 51.48 20.50 46.73
N LEU A 120 50.57 21.48 46.71
CA LEU A 120 49.10 21.26 46.68
C LEU A 120 48.61 20.62 45.36
N THR A 121 47.31 20.35 45.25
CA THR A 121 46.66 19.75 44.06
C THR A 121 45.61 20.71 43.46
N ASN A 122 46.02 21.85 42.92
CA ASN A 122 45.09 22.87 42.36
C ASN A 122 44.64 22.49 40.94
N THR A 123 43.67 21.58 40.82
CA THR A 123 43.24 21.01 39.55
C THR A 123 42.44 22.00 38.68
N HIS A 124 41.57 22.83 39.26
CA HIS A 124 40.74 23.76 38.48
C HIS A 124 41.57 24.90 37.88
N GLN A 125 42.50 25.45 38.66
CA GLN A 125 43.48 26.42 38.19
C GLN A 125 44.34 25.86 37.04
N ALA A 126 44.71 24.58 37.13
CA ALA A 126 45.54 23.94 36.13
C ALA A 126 44.80 23.71 34.79
N ILE A 127 43.50 23.38 34.85
CA ILE A 127 42.66 23.30 33.66
C ILE A 127 42.54 24.69 33.00
N ASP A 128 42.28 25.75 33.76
CA ASP A 128 42.21 27.12 33.23
C ASP A 128 43.53 27.57 32.59
N PHE A 129 44.67 27.25 33.23
CA PHE A 129 45.99 27.49 32.66
C PHE A 129 46.17 26.79 31.31
N LEU A 130 45.78 25.52 31.22
CA LEU A 130 45.91 24.71 30.01
C LEU A 130 45.04 25.25 28.87
N LEU A 131 43.80 25.66 29.15
CA LEU A 131 42.92 26.29 28.16
C LEU A 131 43.61 27.50 27.51
N LYS A 132 44.11 28.42 28.33
CA LYS A 132 44.71 29.69 27.88
C LYS A 132 46.07 29.51 27.20
N ASN A 133 46.93 28.66 27.76
CA ASN A 133 48.34 28.60 27.36
C ASN A 133 48.66 27.49 26.36
N ILE A 134 47.79 26.49 26.20
CA ILE A 134 47.99 25.36 25.28
C ILE A 134 46.93 25.36 24.18
N PHE A 135 45.64 25.30 24.51
CA PHE A 135 44.59 25.14 23.49
C PHE A 135 44.20 26.43 22.77
N GLU A 136 44.34 27.59 23.42
CA GLU A 136 44.03 28.92 22.84
C GLU A 136 45.26 29.66 22.34
N ASN A 137 46.44 29.26 22.80
CA ASN A 137 47.68 29.87 22.38
C ASN A 137 48.15 29.26 21.05
N GLN A 138 47.95 29.98 19.96
CA GLN A 138 48.37 29.53 18.63
C GLN A 138 49.90 29.31 18.54
N ALA A 139 50.69 30.03 19.34
CA ALA A 139 52.14 29.83 19.43
C ALA A 139 52.54 28.51 20.12
N ALA A 140 51.59 27.83 20.78
CA ALA A 140 51.79 26.50 21.37
C ALA A 140 51.60 25.35 20.35
N GLY A 141 51.21 25.65 19.11
CA GLY A 141 51.07 24.66 18.02
C GLY A 141 49.72 23.95 17.93
N ALA A 142 48.70 24.45 18.63
CA ALA A 142 47.35 23.92 18.58
C ALA A 142 46.70 24.12 17.20
N THR A 143 46.00 23.10 16.71
CA THR A 143 45.31 23.08 15.43
C THR A 143 43.87 23.55 15.61
N ALA A 144 43.43 24.53 14.81
CA ALA A 144 42.10 25.15 14.98
C ALA A 144 40.94 24.15 14.84
N ASP A 145 41.00 23.27 13.84
CA ASP A 145 39.94 22.30 13.50
C ASP A 145 40.17 20.89 14.10
N ALA A 146 41.16 20.72 14.98
CA ALA A 146 41.43 19.43 15.60
C ALA A 146 40.44 19.10 16.73
N THR A 147 40.21 17.80 16.93
CA THR A 147 39.50 17.34 18.13
C THR A 147 40.40 17.50 19.36
N LYS A 148 39.96 18.27 20.34
CA LYS A 148 40.73 18.60 21.54
C LYS A 148 40.45 17.60 22.67
N VAL A 149 41.49 16.94 23.16
CA VAL A 149 41.39 15.91 24.20
C VAL A 149 42.29 16.26 25.38
N LEU A 150 41.77 16.13 26.59
CA LEU A 150 42.48 16.36 27.85
C LEU A 150 42.46 15.08 28.69
N VAL A 151 43.64 14.60 29.09
CA VAL A 151 43.79 13.45 30.00
C VAL A 151 44.35 13.95 31.33
N ILE A 152 43.54 13.91 32.38
CA ILE A 152 43.89 14.34 33.73
C ILE A 152 44.35 13.13 34.53
N ILE A 153 45.53 13.17 35.15
CA ILE A 153 46.08 12.07 35.97
C ILE A 153 46.41 12.63 37.36
N THR A 154 45.75 12.16 38.42
CA THR A 154 45.92 12.69 39.78
C THR A 154 45.71 11.65 40.87
N ASP A 155 46.43 11.75 41.99
CA ASP A 155 46.23 10.91 43.19
C ASP A 155 45.56 11.66 44.36
N GLY A 156 45.13 12.89 44.13
CA GLY A 156 44.52 13.76 45.14
C GLY A 156 43.19 14.37 44.68
N ASN A 157 42.37 14.76 45.67
CA ASN A 157 41.20 15.60 45.39
C ASN A 157 41.65 17.04 45.08
N PRO A 158 40.93 17.77 44.20
CA PRO A 158 41.22 19.18 43.96
C PRO A 158 41.26 19.97 45.28
N SER A 159 42.36 20.69 45.51
CA SER A 159 42.58 21.56 46.67
C SER A 159 41.91 22.93 46.48
N ASP A 160 41.54 23.25 45.25
CA ASP A 160 40.86 24.48 44.84
C ASP A 160 39.39 24.23 44.45
N THR A 161 38.63 25.31 44.20
CA THR A 161 37.22 25.23 43.79
C THR A 161 37.01 25.92 42.45
N ASP A 162 36.08 25.41 41.65
CA ASP A 162 35.84 25.93 40.29
C ASP A 162 35.15 27.30 40.23
N LYS A 163 34.71 27.85 41.37
CA LYS A 163 33.91 29.09 41.43
C LYS A 163 34.57 30.29 40.75
N ARG A 164 35.91 30.35 40.78
CA ARG A 164 36.70 31.47 40.24
C ARG A 164 37.15 31.24 38.79
N PHE A 165 37.31 29.98 38.37
CA PHE A 165 37.99 29.62 37.12
C PHE A 165 37.02 29.23 36.01
N ASN A 166 35.81 28.76 36.34
CA ASN A 166 34.83 28.26 35.38
C ASN A 166 35.45 27.22 34.41
N SER A 167 36.37 26.41 34.92
CA SER A 167 37.26 25.56 34.15
C SER A 167 36.52 24.41 33.46
N ILE A 168 35.46 23.89 34.08
CA ILE A 168 34.67 22.78 33.53
C ILE A 168 33.73 23.27 32.43
N ASN A 169 32.93 24.31 32.68
CA ASN A 169 32.05 24.87 31.64
C ASN A 169 32.87 25.47 30.49
N GLY A 170 33.96 26.19 30.78
CA GLY A 170 34.84 26.73 29.75
C GLY A 170 35.52 25.65 28.89
N SER A 171 35.70 24.44 29.41
CA SER A 171 36.15 23.29 28.62
C SER A 171 35.02 22.67 27.79
N ASP A 172 33.80 22.61 28.33
CA ASP A 172 32.61 22.11 27.63
C ASP A 172 32.20 23.03 26.46
N ASP A 173 32.21 24.35 26.65
CA ASP A 173 31.92 25.35 25.61
C ASP A 173 32.89 25.25 24.42
N LYS A 174 34.11 24.75 24.67
CA LYS A 174 35.16 24.55 23.67
C LYS A 174 35.23 23.13 23.13
N ASN A 175 34.22 22.30 23.44
CA ASN A 175 34.12 20.90 23.01
C ASN A 175 35.35 20.04 23.36
N ILE A 176 35.99 20.29 24.52
CA ILE A 176 37.16 19.53 24.95
C ILE A 176 36.72 18.24 25.66
N ILE A 177 37.15 17.10 25.12
CA ILE A 177 36.87 15.78 25.70
C ILE A 177 37.85 15.51 26.84
N ARG A 178 37.34 15.34 28.06
CA ARG A 178 38.15 15.17 29.27
C ARG A 178 38.05 13.74 29.82
N PHE A 179 39.19 13.07 29.91
CA PHE A 179 39.36 11.80 30.62
C PHE A 179 40.06 12.06 31.95
N VAL A 180 39.62 11.37 33.00
CA VAL A 180 40.18 11.53 34.35
C VAL A 180 40.65 10.18 34.85
N ILE A 181 41.90 10.11 35.29
CA ILE A 181 42.54 8.94 35.86
C ILE A 181 42.89 9.29 37.31
N GLY A 182 42.09 8.77 38.24
CA GLY A 182 42.35 8.83 39.67
C GLY A 182 43.21 7.66 40.11
N VAL A 183 44.23 7.93 40.93
CA VAL A 183 45.12 6.91 41.50
C VAL A 183 45.00 6.87 43.02
N LYS A 184 45.12 5.69 43.63
CA LYS A 184 44.94 5.46 45.08
C LYS A 184 43.53 5.78 45.57
N ASN A 185 43.41 6.31 46.78
CA ASN A 185 42.15 6.54 47.49
C ASN A 185 41.67 7.99 47.31
N VAL A 186 40.98 8.25 46.20
CA VAL A 186 40.45 9.56 45.80
C VAL A 186 38.93 9.54 45.76
N ASP A 187 38.29 10.70 46.02
CA ASP A 187 36.82 10.81 46.03
C ASP A 187 36.29 10.73 44.59
N LEU A 188 35.71 9.58 44.27
CA LEU A 188 35.16 9.29 42.96
C LEU A 188 34.11 10.33 42.51
N THR A 189 33.37 10.94 43.44
CA THR A 189 32.35 11.95 43.13
C THR A 189 33.00 13.23 42.63
N LYS A 190 34.13 13.63 43.23
CA LYS A 190 34.90 14.81 42.82
C LYS A 190 35.62 14.58 41.51
N LEU A 191 36.22 13.41 41.28
CA LEU A 191 36.88 13.08 40.01
C LEU A 191 35.89 13.02 38.84
N LYS A 192 34.72 12.38 39.04
CA LYS A 192 33.65 12.35 38.03
C LYS A 192 33.16 13.75 37.65
N SER A 193 33.28 14.73 38.56
CA SER A 193 32.89 16.10 38.25
C SER A 193 33.78 16.74 37.17
N LEU A 194 35.04 16.32 37.06
CA LEU A 194 36.04 16.86 36.12
C LEU A 194 35.92 16.26 34.70
N ALA A 195 35.46 15.01 34.59
CA ALA A 195 35.35 14.28 33.32
C ALA A 195 34.17 14.76 32.44
N SER A 196 34.31 14.63 31.12
CA SER A 196 33.22 14.87 30.16
C SER A 196 32.16 13.76 30.21
N LYS A 197 30.93 14.05 29.79
CA LYS A 197 29.85 13.03 29.72
C LYS A 197 30.17 11.95 28.66
N PRO A 198 29.79 10.67 28.85
CA PRO A 198 29.26 10.07 30.08
C PRO A 198 30.36 9.90 31.15
N LYS A 199 30.16 10.52 32.32
CA LYS A 199 31.16 10.67 33.38
C LYS A 199 31.68 9.34 33.92
N GLU A 200 30.82 8.34 33.98
CA GLU A 200 31.12 6.97 34.42
C GLU A 200 32.14 6.27 33.50
N ASN A 201 32.07 6.53 32.20
CA ASN A 201 32.98 5.90 31.25
C ASN A 201 34.30 6.69 31.14
N ASN A 202 34.28 8.00 31.35
CA ASN A 202 35.45 8.84 31.15
C ASN A 202 36.28 9.07 32.43
N THR A 203 35.89 8.43 33.54
CA THR A 203 36.63 8.42 34.80
C THR A 203 37.15 7.02 35.07
N PHE A 204 38.45 6.88 35.29
CA PHE A 204 39.12 5.63 35.62
C PHE A 204 39.74 5.75 37.02
N LEU A 205 39.57 4.72 37.83
CA LEU A 205 40.17 4.64 39.17
C LEU A 205 41.10 3.42 39.22
N ILE A 206 42.35 3.64 39.60
CA ILE A 206 43.37 2.60 39.79
C ILE A 206 43.91 2.63 41.22
N GLN A 207 44.21 1.44 41.74
CA GLN A 207 44.70 1.28 43.12
C GLN A 207 46.12 1.83 43.29
N ASP A 208 46.96 1.67 42.27
CA ASP A 208 48.34 2.14 42.23
C ASP A 208 48.77 2.49 40.79
N TYR A 209 49.96 3.06 40.66
CA TYR A 209 50.53 3.47 39.37
C TYR A 209 50.97 2.28 38.49
N ASP A 210 51.04 1.06 39.00
CA ASP A 210 51.31 -0.14 38.19
C ASP A 210 50.06 -0.58 37.41
N GLY A 211 48.87 -0.27 37.94
CA GLY A 211 47.56 -0.40 37.26
C GLY A 211 47.39 0.46 36.01
N LEU A 212 48.25 1.47 35.78
CA LEU A 212 48.22 2.31 34.57
C LEU A 212 48.41 1.48 33.27
N LYS A 213 49.11 0.36 33.35
CA LYS A 213 49.30 -0.56 32.20
C LYS A 213 47.98 -1.16 31.71
N GLY A 214 47.03 -1.44 32.60
CA GLY A 214 45.69 -1.94 32.24
C GLY A 214 44.75 -0.86 31.71
N ILE A 215 44.95 0.41 32.13
CA ILE A 215 44.22 1.57 31.57
C ILE A 215 44.71 1.88 30.16
N LEU A 216 46.00 1.63 29.86
CA LEU A 216 46.63 1.93 28.58
C LEU A 216 45.82 1.39 27.40
N ASP A 217 45.46 0.10 27.41
CA ASP A 217 44.70 -0.53 26.32
C ASP A 217 43.29 0.04 26.15
N ASN A 218 42.65 0.45 27.25
CA ASN A 218 41.29 1.01 27.23
C ASN A 218 41.29 2.46 26.75
N LEU A 219 42.24 3.26 27.27
CA LEU A 219 42.43 4.65 26.84
C LEU A 219 42.89 4.72 25.39
N GLN A 220 43.77 3.82 24.94
CA GLN A 220 44.15 3.68 23.53
C GLN A 220 42.95 3.38 22.64
N LYS A 221 42.13 2.37 22.97
CA LYS A 221 40.90 2.09 22.21
C LYS A 221 39.97 3.30 22.14
N LYS A 222 39.87 4.10 23.21
CA LYS A 222 39.08 5.33 23.21
C LYS A 222 39.71 6.45 22.39
N ILE A 223 41.02 6.59 22.40
CA ILE A 223 41.75 7.58 21.59
C ILE A 223 41.70 7.20 20.10
N PHE A 224 41.85 5.93 19.74
CA PHE A 224 41.60 5.45 18.38
C PHE A 224 40.14 5.65 17.95
N ASN A 225 39.18 5.48 18.87
CA ASN A 225 37.78 5.87 18.65
C ASN A 225 37.56 7.40 18.65
N ILE A 226 38.60 8.24 18.80
CA ILE A 226 38.50 9.68 18.59
C ILE A 226 39.12 10.04 17.23
N GLU A 227 40.20 9.36 16.82
CA GLU A 227 40.77 9.43 15.47
C GLU A 227 39.86 8.84 14.38
N GLY A 228 39.19 7.73 14.66
CA GLY A 228 38.37 6.95 13.72
C GLY A 228 36.92 6.72 14.19
N SER A 229 36.32 7.68 14.89
CA SER A 229 35.22 7.43 15.83
C SER A 229 34.14 6.40 15.49
N LYS A 230 34.15 5.29 16.25
CA LYS A 230 33.03 4.35 16.51
C LYS A 230 32.02 4.86 17.54
N THR A 231 32.28 5.99 18.18
CA THR A 231 31.33 6.67 19.08
C THR A 231 30.84 7.92 18.39
N ALA A 232 29.70 7.81 17.70
CA ALA A 232 28.95 8.95 17.20
C ALA A 232 28.90 10.11 18.23
N LEU A 233 29.85 11.03 18.17
CA LEU A 233 29.49 12.40 17.88
C LEU A 233 28.88 12.30 16.51
N ALA A 234 27.55 12.32 16.50
CA ALA A 234 26.69 12.39 15.35
C ALA A 234 27.09 13.58 14.47
N GLY A 235 28.18 13.43 13.71
CA GLY A 235 28.37 14.19 12.49
C GLY A 235 27.21 13.83 11.57
N ASN A 236 26.70 14.81 10.84
CA ASN A 236 25.79 14.51 9.76
C ASN A 236 26.59 13.72 8.71
N LEU A 237 26.22 12.46 8.48
CA LEU A 237 26.74 11.70 7.33
C LEU A 237 26.32 12.45 6.09
N THR A 238 27.26 12.76 5.21
CA THR A 238 27.00 13.49 3.98
C THR A 238 26.98 12.51 2.82
N LYS A 239 28.13 11.93 2.46
CA LYS A 239 28.30 11.05 1.28
C LYS A 239 29.02 9.74 1.60
N GLU A 240 29.42 9.51 2.85
CA GLU A 240 30.10 8.28 3.29
C GLU A 240 29.28 7.02 2.98
N MET A 241 27.95 7.13 3.04
CA MET A 241 27.00 6.04 2.76
C MET A 241 26.12 6.35 1.54
N SER A 242 26.59 7.17 0.59
CA SER A 242 25.73 7.77 -0.44
C SER A 242 24.95 6.75 -1.27
N GLN A 243 25.56 5.61 -1.62
CA GLN A 243 24.96 4.59 -2.49
C GLN A 243 24.32 5.18 -3.76
N SER A 244 25.00 6.15 -4.39
CA SER A 244 24.50 6.86 -5.58
C SER A 244 24.43 5.97 -6.82
N GLY A 245 23.27 5.87 -7.43
CA GLY A 245 22.97 4.86 -8.45
C GLY A 245 22.21 3.65 -7.91
N PHE A 246 21.61 3.79 -6.71
CA PHE A 246 20.61 2.84 -6.21
C PHE A 246 19.40 2.77 -7.16
N SER A 247 19.00 3.92 -7.70
CA SER A 247 18.10 4.03 -8.85
C SER A 247 18.74 4.94 -9.91
N ALA A 248 18.35 4.79 -11.16
CA ALA A 248 18.90 5.55 -12.27
C ALA A 248 17.86 5.73 -13.39
N VAL A 249 17.86 6.89 -14.04
CA VAL A 249 17.11 7.15 -15.27
C VAL A 249 18.05 7.72 -16.34
N TYR A 250 17.86 7.29 -17.58
CA TYR A 250 18.75 7.57 -18.72
C TYR A 250 17.99 8.33 -19.81
N ASP A 251 18.23 9.63 -19.89
CA ASP A 251 17.89 10.58 -20.98
C ASP A 251 18.58 11.91 -20.62
N THR A 252 18.35 12.34 -19.38
CA THR A 252 19.30 13.14 -18.57
C THR A 252 19.75 12.22 -17.45
N LEU A 253 21.07 12.02 -17.27
CA LEU A 253 21.55 11.07 -16.29
C LEU A 253 21.28 11.57 -14.88
N VAL A 254 20.31 10.94 -14.22
CA VAL A 254 19.96 11.21 -12.84
C VAL A 254 20.11 9.93 -12.03
N LEU A 255 20.87 10.02 -10.94
CA LEU A 255 21.15 8.92 -10.03
C LEU A 255 20.53 9.19 -8.66
N GLY A 256 19.75 8.22 -8.17
CA GLY A 256 19.22 8.24 -6.81
C GLY A 256 20.27 7.78 -5.80
N SER A 257 20.44 8.54 -4.73
CA SER A 257 21.43 8.33 -3.67
C SER A 257 20.76 8.28 -2.31
N VAL A 258 20.34 7.08 -1.92
CA VAL A 258 19.47 6.86 -0.75
C VAL A 258 20.13 7.14 0.59
N GLY A 259 21.45 6.93 0.71
CA GLY A 259 22.16 7.06 1.98
C GLY A 259 22.83 8.41 2.20
N SER A 260 22.73 9.33 1.24
CA SER A 260 23.22 10.69 1.39
C SER A 260 22.48 11.45 2.49
N ASN A 261 23.19 12.33 3.19
CA ASN A 261 22.65 13.25 4.18
C ASN A 261 21.90 12.55 5.33
N ASN A 262 22.56 11.59 6.00
CA ASN A 262 21.99 10.68 7.01
C ASN A 262 20.75 9.93 6.50
N TRP A 263 20.88 9.26 5.37
CA TRP A 263 19.77 8.53 4.74
C TRP A 263 18.51 9.35 4.45
N ARG A 264 18.59 10.69 4.50
CA ARG A 264 17.56 11.56 3.95
C ARG A 264 17.38 11.25 2.47
N GLY A 265 18.51 11.09 1.78
CA GLY A 265 18.59 10.78 0.37
C GLY A 265 18.69 12.03 -0.50
N SER A 266 19.16 11.85 -1.73
CA SER A 266 19.42 12.94 -2.70
C SER A 266 19.37 12.39 -4.13
N LEU A 267 19.25 13.27 -5.12
CA LEU A 267 19.50 12.93 -6.52
C LEU A 267 20.77 13.61 -7.00
N PHE A 268 21.51 12.95 -7.88
CA PHE A 268 22.68 13.51 -8.54
C PHE A 268 22.43 13.56 -10.05
N GLU A 269 22.41 14.78 -10.58
CA GLU A 269 22.34 15.05 -12.02
C GLU A 269 23.78 15.18 -12.56
N THR A 270 24.09 14.44 -13.63
CA THR A 270 25.41 14.47 -14.27
C THR A 270 25.28 15.05 -15.68
N GLU A 271 25.89 16.21 -15.92
CA GLU A 271 25.94 16.83 -17.25
C GLU A 271 27.27 16.47 -17.95
N GLY A 272 27.20 15.70 -19.04
CA GLY A 272 28.35 15.38 -19.89
C GLY A 272 29.30 14.30 -19.35
N GLN A 273 30.35 14.00 -20.13
CA GLN A 273 31.26 12.86 -19.86
C GLN A 273 32.29 13.11 -18.74
N ARG A 274 32.40 14.30 -18.13
CA ARG A 274 33.50 14.57 -17.17
C ARG A 274 33.43 15.76 -16.18
N SER A 275 32.29 16.38 -15.84
CA SER A 275 32.35 17.58 -14.99
C SER A 275 31.08 17.89 -14.17
N GLU A 276 31.30 18.18 -12.88
CA GLU A 276 30.39 18.66 -11.83
C GLU A 276 29.05 17.93 -11.65
N GLU A 277 28.99 17.10 -10.60
CA GLU A 277 27.74 16.50 -10.15
C GLU A 277 26.89 17.54 -9.42
N ARG A 278 25.67 17.74 -9.89
CA ARG A 278 24.70 18.61 -9.23
C ARG A 278 23.83 17.80 -8.28
N GLU A 279 23.97 18.08 -6.99
CA GLU A 279 23.13 17.48 -5.94
C GLU A 279 21.78 18.20 -5.87
N ILE A 280 20.70 17.41 -5.99
CA ILE A 280 19.31 17.86 -5.85
C ILE A 280 18.77 17.27 -4.56
N GLN A 281 18.35 18.14 -3.65
CA GLN A 281 17.93 17.75 -2.31
C GLN A 281 16.67 18.51 -1.88
N ASP A 282 15.92 17.91 -0.95
CA ASP A 282 14.92 18.61 -0.15
C ASP A 282 15.41 18.70 1.31
N PRO A 283 15.94 19.85 1.74
CA PRO A 283 16.44 20.02 3.11
C PRO A 283 15.37 19.83 4.19
N THR A 284 14.09 19.97 3.83
CA THR A 284 12.95 19.82 4.75
C THR A 284 12.54 18.37 4.97
N LEU A 285 13.05 17.44 4.17
CA LEU A 285 12.76 16.02 4.30
C LEU A 285 13.47 15.45 5.54
N ASP A 286 12.76 14.59 6.28
CA ASP A 286 13.30 13.93 7.45
C ASP A 286 14.51 13.04 7.10
N LYS A 287 15.41 12.84 8.07
CA LYS A 287 16.46 11.83 7.98
C LYS A 287 15.85 10.43 7.85
N ASP A 288 16.62 9.47 7.36
CA ASP A 288 16.18 8.07 7.18
C ASP A 288 14.96 7.88 6.25
N SER A 289 14.74 8.83 5.32
CA SER A 289 13.61 8.85 4.39
C SER A 289 13.85 8.05 3.10
N TYR A 290 15.10 7.86 2.71
CA TYR A 290 15.55 7.18 1.48
C TYR A 290 15.06 7.86 0.19
N MET A 291 15.10 9.20 0.11
CA MET A 291 14.88 9.89 -1.17
C MET A 291 15.89 9.40 -2.22
N GLY A 292 15.43 9.18 -3.45
CA GLY A 292 16.23 8.55 -4.50
C GLY A 292 16.16 7.01 -4.50
N TYR A 293 15.26 6.41 -3.71
CA TYR A 293 15.02 4.97 -3.78
C TYR A 293 14.46 4.56 -5.15
N SER A 294 13.55 5.39 -5.66
CA SER A 294 13.01 5.33 -7.02
C SER A 294 13.09 6.72 -7.64
N VAL A 295 13.26 6.76 -8.96
CA VAL A 295 13.34 7.99 -9.76
C VAL A 295 12.57 7.77 -11.05
N ALA A 296 11.77 8.76 -11.44
CA ALA A 296 11.14 8.82 -12.75
C ALA A 296 11.29 10.25 -13.31
N VAL A 297 11.36 10.36 -14.64
CA VAL A 297 11.50 11.63 -15.34
C VAL A 297 10.25 11.86 -16.17
N GLY A 298 9.67 13.05 -16.08
CA GLY A 298 8.55 13.48 -16.91
C GLY A 298 8.80 14.81 -17.59
N LYS A 299 7.89 15.18 -18.48
CA LYS A 299 7.94 16.44 -19.24
C LYS A 299 6.58 17.10 -19.23
N LYS A 300 6.52 18.42 -19.09
CA LYS A 300 5.27 19.19 -19.20
C LYS A 300 5.53 20.52 -19.88
N ASN A 301 4.91 20.77 -21.03
CA ASN A 301 5.13 21.97 -21.84
C ASN A 301 6.63 22.23 -22.09
N GLN A 302 7.36 21.19 -22.46
CA GLN A 302 8.82 21.20 -22.64
C GLN A 302 9.70 21.35 -21.39
N ASN A 303 9.13 21.57 -20.20
CA ASN A 303 9.90 21.60 -18.95
C ASN A 303 10.11 20.19 -18.40
N LEU A 304 11.34 19.89 -17.96
CA LEU A 304 11.65 18.63 -17.26
C LEU A 304 11.11 18.64 -15.83
N LEU A 305 10.63 17.47 -15.41
CA LEU A 305 10.14 17.17 -14.08
C LEU A 305 10.85 15.93 -13.56
N TYR A 306 11.36 15.98 -12.32
CA TYR A 306 11.90 14.80 -11.64
C TYR A 306 10.97 14.37 -10.51
N PHE A 307 10.58 13.10 -10.55
CA PHE A 307 9.84 12.46 -9.48
C PHE A 307 10.80 11.56 -8.72
N THR A 308 10.78 11.62 -7.40
CA THR A 308 11.57 10.70 -6.58
C THR A 308 10.80 10.19 -5.38
N GLY A 309 10.96 8.89 -5.12
CA GLY A 309 10.37 8.21 -3.99
C GLY A 309 11.30 8.25 -2.77
N ALA A 310 10.68 8.52 -1.62
CA ALA A 310 11.26 8.43 -0.29
C ALA A 310 10.40 7.48 0.56
N PRO A 311 10.43 6.16 0.30
CA PRO A 311 9.46 5.20 0.83
C PRO A 311 9.54 4.99 2.35
N ARG A 312 10.57 5.51 3.01
CA ARG A 312 10.72 5.47 4.47
C ARG A 312 10.39 6.79 5.17
N SER A 313 10.11 7.86 4.43
CA SER A 313 9.75 9.16 5.00
C SER A 313 8.56 9.01 5.95
N GLU A 314 8.74 9.45 7.19
CA GLU A 314 7.78 9.32 8.31
C GLU A 314 7.23 7.88 8.48
N HIS A 315 7.96 6.87 8.01
CA HIS A 315 7.53 5.48 7.88
C HIS A 315 6.26 5.23 7.05
N MET A 316 5.69 6.26 6.42
CA MET A 316 4.52 6.14 5.53
C MET A 316 4.92 6.09 4.05
N GLY A 317 6.06 6.71 3.72
CA GLY A 317 6.52 6.91 2.36
C GLY A 317 6.01 8.23 1.79
N ARG A 318 6.84 8.87 0.96
CA ARG A 318 6.55 10.16 0.32
C ARG A 318 7.12 10.19 -1.09
N ILE A 319 6.53 10.99 -1.97
CA ILE A 319 7.07 11.32 -3.29
C ILE A 319 7.31 12.82 -3.35
N LEU A 320 8.41 13.21 -3.96
CA LEU A 320 8.75 14.59 -4.25
C LEU A 320 8.74 14.81 -5.75
N LEU A 321 8.12 15.91 -6.18
CA LEU A 321 8.20 16.43 -7.54
C LEU A 321 9.12 17.64 -7.55
N PHE A 322 10.17 17.58 -8.35
CA PHE A 322 11.08 18.68 -8.62
C PHE A 322 10.83 19.28 -10.00
N ASN A 323 10.83 20.61 -10.07
CA ASN A 323 10.84 21.37 -11.31
C ASN A 323 12.07 22.28 -11.35
N LYS A 324 12.47 22.68 -12.55
CA LYS A 324 13.60 23.59 -12.76
C LYS A 324 13.11 25.03 -12.84
N VAL A 325 13.51 25.87 -11.90
CA VAL A 325 13.21 27.31 -11.84
C VAL A 325 14.53 28.08 -11.80
N ASN A 326 14.76 28.99 -12.74
CA ASN A 326 16.00 29.77 -12.83
C ASN A 326 17.28 28.91 -12.79
N ASN A 327 17.28 27.78 -13.51
CA ASN A 327 18.36 26.79 -13.55
C ASN A 327 18.63 26.03 -12.24
N ASN A 328 17.82 26.22 -11.18
CA ASN A 328 17.89 25.45 -9.94
C ASN A 328 16.68 24.53 -9.79
N TRP A 329 16.90 23.36 -9.18
CA TRP A 329 15.84 22.40 -8.89
C TRP A 329 15.13 22.77 -7.59
N THR A 330 13.81 22.93 -7.66
CA THR A 330 12.96 23.24 -6.50
C THR A 330 11.87 22.21 -6.33
N VAL A 331 11.49 21.92 -5.08
CA VAL A 331 10.37 21.01 -4.79
C VAL A 331 9.06 21.73 -5.14
N ALA A 332 8.40 21.28 -6.20
CA ALA A 332 7.09 21.78 -6.61
C ALA A 332 5.97 21.16 -5.76
N GLN A 333 6.09 19.88 -5.40
CA GLN A 333 5.02 19.15 -4.71
C GLN A 333 5.56 18.01 -3.84
N ARG A 334 4.80 17.66 -2.79
CA ARG A 334 5.02 16.51 -1.93
C ARG A 334 3.72 15.69 -1.81
N LEU A 335 3.80 14.39 -2.09
CA LEU A 335 2.68 13.46 -1.96
C LEU A 335 3.01 12.44 -0.87
N SER A 336 2.16 12.32 0.15
CA SER A 336 2.37 11.39 1.28
C SER A 336 1.55 10.11 1.13
N GLY A 337 2.12 8.99 1.55
CA GLY A 337 1.44 7.70 1.61
C GLY A 337 0.38 7.64 2.71
N GLU A 338 -0.58 6.72 2.57
CA GLU A 338 -1.74 6.61 3.47
C GLU A 338 -1.53 5.62 4.63
N GLN A 339 -0.55 4.70 4.51
CA GLN A 339 -0.35 3.60 5.44
C GLN A 339 1.13 3.46 5.82
N MET A 340 1.40 3.44 7.13
CA MET A 340 2.74 3.14 7.65
C MET A 340 3.21 1.76 7.19
N GLY A 341 4.47 1.67 6.76
CA GLY A 341 5.10 0.45 6.29
C GLY A 341 4.64 0.01 4.91
N SER A 342 3.75 0.75 4.24
CA SER A 342 3.28 0.41 2.88
C SER A 342 4.37 0.55 1.81
N TYR A 343 5.45 1.26 2.16
CA TYR A 343 6.56 1.56 1.26
C TYR A 343 6.10 2.38 0.05
N PHE A 344 5.20 3.33 0.27
CA PHE A 344 4.66 4.22 -0.77
C PHE A 344 5.78 5.04 -1.43
N GLY A 345 5.85 5.00 -2.77
CA GLY A 345 6.95 5.59 -3.53
C GLY A 345 8.13 4.63 -3.74
N ALA A 346 7.99 3.34 -3.46
CA ALA A 346 9.03 2.36 -3.74
C ALA A 346 9.31 2.17 -5.24
N GLU A 347 8.27 2.36 -6.07
CA GLU A 347 8.34 2.26 -7.51
C GLU A 347 7.60 3.44 -8.13
N LEU A 348 8.17 4.05 -9.18
CA LEU A 348 7.61 5.19 -9.88
C LEU A 348 7.64 4.95 -11.38
N CYS A 349 6.55 5.25 -12.06
CA CYS A 349 6.47 5.16 -13.51
C CYS A 349 5.71 6.37 -14.08
N SER A 350 6.40 7.19 -14.87
CA SER A 350 5.80 8.29 -15.62
C SER A 350 5.20 7.76 -16.93
N VAL A 351 3.95 8.12 -17.21
CA VAL A 351 3.22 7.67 -18.40
C VAL A 351 2.69 8.87 -19.16
N ASP A 352 3.14 8.99 -20.41
CA ASP A 352 2.56 9.83 -21.46
C ASP A 352 1.61 8.91 -22.23
N ILE A 353 0.31 9.00 -21.91
CA ILE A 353 -0.68 7.98 -22.29
C ILE A 353 -1.04 8.10 -23.77
N ASP A 354 -1.15 9.31 -24.31
CA ASP A 354 -1.56 9.57 -25.69
C ASP A 354 -0.39 9.95 -26.61
N SER A 355 0.85 9.86 -26.08
CA SER A 355 2.09 10.08 -26.82
C SER A 355 2.21 11.50 -27.39
N ASP A 356 1.67 12.50 -26.69
CA ASP A 356 1.75 13.92 -27.07
C ASP A 356 3.10 14.58 -26.69
N GLY A 357 3.97 13.85 -25.98
CA GLY A 357 5.27 14.32 -25.50
C GLY A 357 5.23 15.01 -24.13
N ASN A 358 4.06 15.09 -23.49
CA ASN A 358 3.87 15.46 -22.11
C ASN A 358 3.56 14.22 -21.27
N THR A 359 4.05 14.20 -20.05
CA THR A 359 3.66 13.18 -19.09
C THR A 359 2.26 13.50 -18.56
N ASP A 360 1.32 12.59 -18.71
CA ASP A 360 -0.05 12.77 -18.22
C ASP A 360 -0.20 12.27 -16.78
N PHE A 361 0.39 11.09 -16.52
CA PHE A 361 0.18 10.35 -15.29
C PHE A 361 1.51 9.96 -14.63
N LEU A 362 1.49 9.93 -13.31
CA LEU A 362 2.50 9.29 -12.47
C LEU A 362 1.86 8.11 -11.75
N LEU A 363 2.39 6.92 -12.01
CA LEU A 363 2.04 5.71 -11.29
C LEU A 363 3.01 5.49 -10.13
N VAL A 364 2.46 5.12 -8.99
CA VAL A 364 3.20 4.97 -7.73
C VAL A 364 2.91 3.63 -7.11
N GLY A 365 3.96 2.85 -6.86
CA GLY A 365 3.90 1.60 -6.12
C GLY A 365 3.96 1.79 -4.61
N ALA A 366 3.09 1.07 -3.91
CA ALA A 366 3.15 0.81 -2.46
C ALA A 366 3.07 -0.71 -2.23
N PRO A 367 4.12 -1.46 -2.58
CA PRO A 367 4.09 -2.93 -2.64
C PRO A 367 3.85 -3.60 -1.28
N MET A 368 4.14 -2.92 -0.17
CA MET A 368 3.90 -3.44 1.17
C MET A 368 2.57 -2.95 1.77
N PHE A 369 1.73 -2.27 0.98
CA PHE A 369 0.40 -1.88 1.42
C PHE A 369 -0.41 -3.13 1.80
N HIS A 370 -0.94 -3.17 3.01
CA HIS A 370 -1.59 -4.35 3.54
C HIS A 370 -3.06 -4.09 3.85
N GLN A 371 -3.94 -4.89 3.24
CA GLN A 371 -5.36 -4.92 3.54
C GLN A 371 -5.88 -6.34 3.29
N PRO A 372 -5.92 -7.23 4.31
CA PRO A 372 -6.28 -8.63 4.15
C PRO A 372 -7.56 -8.84 3.31
N PRO A 373 -7.54 -9.72 2.28
CA PRO A 373 -6.45 -10.60 1.86
C PRO A 373 -5.43 -9.99 0.88
N ARG A 374 -5.53 -8.69 0.55
CA ARG A 374 -4.71 -8.00 -0.45
C ARG A 374 -3.38 -7.49 0.12
N GLU A 375 -2.34 -7.53 -0.70
CA GLU A 375 -0.99 -7.06 -0.39
C GLU A 375 -0.39 -6.40 -1.64
N GLY A 376 -0.13 -5.10 -1.54
CA GLY A 376 0.35 -4.26 -2.62
C GLY A 376 -0.75 -3.39 -3.24
N ARG A 377 -0.38 -2.17 -3.58
CA ARG A 377 -1.27 -1.16 -4.17
C ARG A 377 -0.51 -0.29 -5.14
N ILE A 378 -1.17 0.11 -6.21
CA ILE A 378 -0.70 1.19 -7.09
C ILE A 378 -1.66 2.38 -7.01
N TYR A 379 -1.10 3.56 -7.19
CA TYR A 379 -1.81 4.84 -7.24
C TYR A 379 -1.54 5.50 -8.59
N VAL A 380 -2.58 6.08 -9.20
CA VAL A 380 -2.46 6.83 -10.46
C VAL A 380 -2.76 8.29 -10.18
N TYR A 381 -1.76 9.15 -10.37
CA TYR A 381 -1.86 10.59 -10.18
C TYR A 381 -1.84 11.30 -11.52
N THR A 382 -2.70 12.30 -11.67
CA THR A 382 -2.53 13.31 -12.73
C THR A 382 -1.48 14.32 -12.30
N LEU A 383 -0.82 14.99 -13.26
CA LEU A 383 0.06 16.14 -12.97
C LEU A 383 -0.67 17.41 -12.53
N THR A 384 -1.92 17.29 -12.03
CA THR A 384 -2.75 18.36 -11.44
C THR A 384 -3.19 18.02 -10.01
N ASP A 385 -2.39 17.22 -9.30
CA ASP A 385 -2.51 16.89 -7.87
C ASP A 385 -3.71 16.01 -7.48
N LYS A 386 -4.53 15.59 -8.44
CA LYS A 386 -5.67 14.71 -8.19
C LYS A 386 -5.28 13.25 -8.44
N ARG A 387 -5.42 12.44 -7.39
CA ARG A 387 -5.43 10.97 -7.49
C ARG A 387 -6.69 10.55 -8.24
N ASN A 388 -6.53 9.85 -9.35
CA ASN A 388 -7.65 9.39 -10.16
C ASN A 388 -8.09 7.98 -9.76
N VAL A 389 -7.14 7.04 -9.73
CA VAL A 389 -7.43 5.61 -9.53
C VAL A 389 -6.47 5.01 -8.52
N SER A 390 -6.96 3.98 -7.82
CA SER A 390 -6.12 3.10 -7.02
C SER A 390 -6.52 1.65 -7.23
N VAL A 391 -5.54 0.79 -7.48
CA VAL A 391 -5.77 -0.63 -7.72
C VAL A 391 -4.97 -1.44 -6.71
N MET A 392 -5.56 -2.53 -6.22
CA MET A 392 -4.95 -3.42 -5.23
C MET A 392 -5.06 -4.86 -5.71
N ALA A 393 -4.00 -5.62 -5.53
CA ALA A 393 -3.98 -7.07 -5.74
C ALA A 393 -3.23 -7.76 -4.59
N GLN A 394 -2.61 -8.91 -4.83
CA GLN A 394 -1.91 -9.71 -3.83
C GLN A 394 -0.41 -9.78 -4.14
N GLY A 395 0.39 -10.33 -3.22
CA GLY A 395 1.75 -10.74 -3.55
C GLY A 395 2.72 -9.59 -3.82
N ARG A 396 2.58 -8.49 -3.08
CA ARG A 396 3.34 -7.24 -3.28
C ARG A 396 3.13 -6.63 -4.66
N PHE A 397 1.88 -6.58 -5.07
CA PHE A 397 1.46 -5.88 -6.27
C PHE A 397 1.98 -4.43 -6.30
N GLY A 398 2.56 -4.00 -7.42
CA GLY A 398 3.22 -2.70 -7.54
C GLY A 398 4.68 -2.70 -7.11
N SER A 399 5.33 -3.87 -7.07
CA SER A 399 6.78 -3.99 -6.85
C SER A 399 7.60 -3.55 -8.06
N SER A 400 7.02 -3.66 -9.27
CA SER A 400 7.57 -3.16 -10.51
C SER A 400 6.42 -2.59 -11.36
N ILE A 401 6.65 -1.48 -12.04
CA ILE A 401 5.65 -0.84 -12.91
C ILE A 401 6.37 -0.39 -14.18
N SER A 402 5.85 -0.78 -15.34
CA SER A 402 6.43 -0.42 -16.63
C SER A 402 5.37 0.17 -17.55
N SER A 403 5.68 1.34 -18.14
CA SER A 403 4.92 1.91 -19.25
C SER A 403 5.29 1.12 -20.50
N LEU A 404 4.29 0.47 -21.08
CA LEU A 404 4.39 -0.25 -22.33
C LEU A 404 4.04 0.68 -23.49
N THR A 405 4.24 0.21 -24.71
CA THR A 405 3.57 0.81 -25.87
C THR A 405 2.09 0.41 -25.88
N ASP A 406 1.36 0.89 -26.88
CA ASP A 406 0.01 0.44 -27.20
C ASP A 406 0.02 -1.05 -27.63
N LEU A 407 -0.64 -1.93 -26.87
CA LEU A 407 -0.75 -3.37 -27.15
C LEU A 407 -2.04 -3.73 -27.89
N ASN A 408 -3.11 -2.92 -27.81
CA ASN A 408 -4.42 -3.21 -28.42
C ASN A 408 -4.71 -2.38 -29.69
N GLY A 409 -3.84 -1.45 -30.06
CA GLY A 409 -3.95 -0.61 -31.25
C GLY A 409 -4.96 0.53 -31.10
N ASP A 410 -5.30 0.95 -29.88
CA ASP A 410 -6.27 2.04 -29.65
C ASP A 410 -5.63 3.44 -29.63
N GLY A 411 -4.32 3.52 -29.79
CA GLY A 411 -3.53 4.74 -29.78
C GLY A 411 -3.11 5.22 -28.39
N LEU A 412 -3.41 4.47 -27.33
CA LEU A 412 -3.01 4.77 -25.96
C LEU A 412 -1.94 3.78 -25.47
N LYS A 413 -1.00 4.26 -24.66
CA LYS A 413 -0.01 3.39 -24.02
C LYS A 413 -0.63 2.53 -22.93
N ASP A 414 -0.10 1.33 -22.76
CA ASP A 414 -0.53 0.39 -21.71
C ASP A 414 0.46 0.32 -20.55
N VAL A 415 0.09 -0.37 -19.47
CA VAL A 415 0.91 -0.50 -18.26
C VAL A 415 0.99 -1.96 -17.80
N ALA A 416 2.21 -2.42 -17.51
CA ALA A 416 2.44 -3.67 -16.78
C ALA A 416 2.75 -3.41 -15.31
N VAL A 417 2.21 -4.27 -14.42
CA VAL A 417 2.45 -4.21 -12.97
C VAL A 417 2.81 -5.59 -12.44
N GLY A 418 3.92 -5.67 -11.72
CA GLY A 418 4.42 -6.90 -11.13
C GLY A 418 3.90 -7.18 -9.72
N ALA A 419 3.61 -8.45 -9.44
CA ALA A 419 3.25 -9.00 -8.14
C ALA A 419 4.08 -10.25 -7.83
N PRO A 420 5.39 -10.10 -7.54
CA PRO A 420 6.32 -11.23 -7.50
C PRO A 420 6.04 -12.26 -6.39
N LEU A 421 5.33 -11.89 -5.32
CA LEU A 421 5.03 -12.80 -4.22
C LEU A 421 3.67 -13.52 -4.35
N GLU A 422 2.91 -13.23 -5.41
CA GLU A 422 1.60 -13.84 -5.61
C GLU A 422 1.74 -15.35 -5.85
N ASP A 423 0.66 -16.10 -5.59
CA ASP A 423 0.62 -17.53 -5.90
C ASP A 423 1.72 -18.36 -5.19
N ASN A 424 1.96 -18.09 -3.90
CA ASN A 424 3.03 -18.68 -3.10
C ASN A 424 4.42 -18.40 -3.68
N HIS A 425 4.72 -17.12 -3.95
CA HIS A 425 6.00 -16.66 -4.50
C HIS A 425 6.30 -17.09 -5.93
N ARG A 426 5.31 -17.62 -6.68
CA ARG A 426 5.50 -17.86 -8.12
C ARG A 426 5.52 -16.56 -8.89
N GLY A 427 4.70 -15.61 -8.47
CA GLY A 427 4.59 -14.28 -9.04
C GLY A 427 3.63 -14.19 -10.23
N ALA A 428 3.18 -12.98 -10.50
CA ALA A 428 2.26 -12.65 -11.57
C ALA A 428 2.59 -11.27 -12.18
N VAL A 429 2.17 -11.07 -13.42
CA VAL A 429 2.18 -9.77 -14.10
C VAL A 429 0.77 -9.43 -14.54
N TYR A 430 0.38 -8.18 -14.29
CA TYR A 430 -0.91 -7.61 -14.62
C TYR A 430 -0.73 -6.61 -15.76
N ILE A 431 -1.52 -6.75 -16.81
CA ILE A 431 -1.55 -5.80 -17.93
C ILE A 431 -2.83 -4.97 -17.83
N TYR A 432 -2.66 -3.66 -17.74
CA TYR A 432 -3.71 -2.67 -17.70
C TYR A 432 -3.71 -1.88 -19.01
N LEU A 433 -4.86 -1.84 -19.67
CA LEU A 433 -5.02 -1.02 -20.88
C LEU A 433 -5.11 0.46 -20.52
N GLY A 434 -4.61 1.33 -21.41
CA GLY A 434 -4.68 2.77 -21.26
C GLY A 434 -6.11 3.33 -21.22
N GLU A 435 -6.32 4.41 -20.46
CA GLU A 435 -7.54 5.22 -20.49
C GLU A 435 -7.18 6.72 -20.42
N LYS A 436 -7.61 7.51 -21.41
CA LYS A 436 -7.25 8.94 -21.51
C LYS A 436 -7.55 9.78 -20.25
N LEU A 437 -8.67 9.52 -19.57
CA LEU A 437 -9.10 10.33 -18.43
C LEU A 437 -8.51 9.86 -17.09
N LYS A 438 -8.35 8.56 -16.91
CA LYS A 438 -7.97 7.95 -15.62
C LYS A 438 -6.55 7.41 -15.58
N GLY A 439 -5.87 7.34 -16.72
CA GLY A 439 -4.57 6.74 -16.94
C GLY A 439 -4.68 5.27 -17.33
N ILE A 440 -5.38 4.47 -16.52
CA ILE A 440 -5.56 3.03 -16.77
C ILE A 440 -7.02 2.60 -16.59
N ARG A 441 -7.44 1.61 -17.37
CA ARG A 441 -8.72 0.90 -17.17
C ARG A 441 -8.60 0.00 -15.92
N PRO A 442 -9.63 -0.09 -15.06
CA PRO A 442 -9.56 -0.93 -13.86
C PRO A 442 -9.62 -2.43 -14.19
N GLU A 443 -10.16 -2.82 -15.34
CA GLU A 443 -10.10 -4.17 -15.89
C GLU A 443 -8.66 -4.49 -16.34
N PHE A 444 -8.20 -5.69 -16.02
CA PHE A 444 -6.85 -6.14 -16.34
C PHE A 444 -6.82 -7.59 -16.78
N ASN A 445 -5.79 -7.94 -17.55
CA ASN A 445 -5.45 -9.33 -17.85
C ASN A 445 -4.29 -9.77 -16.94
N ILE A 446 -4.42 -10.95 -16.33
CA ILE A 446 -3.35 -11.55 -15.52
C ILE A 446 -2.58 -12.54 -16.37
N THR A 447 -1.26 -12.50 -16.33
CA THR A 447 -0.40 -13.60 -16.77
C THR A 447 0.23 -14.27 -15.54
N PRO A 448 -0.34 -15.39 -15.05
CA PRO A 448 0.19 -16.10 -13.89
C PRO A 448 1.52 -16.77 -14.22
N GLY A 449 2.52 -16.69 -13.33
CA GLY A 449 3.79 -17.40 -13.52
C GLY A 449 3.64 -18.93 -13.63
N ILE A 450 2.55 -19.49 -13.07
CA ILE A 450 2.24 -20.93 -13.17
C ILE A 450 1.90 -21.38 -14.59
N SER A 451 1.37 -20.49 -15.44
CA SER A 451 0.88 -20.86 -16.77
C SER A 451 1.98 -20.84 -17.85
N ILE A 452 3.15 -20.27 -17.55
CA ILE A 452 4.19 -19.99 -18.54
C ILE A 452 5.23 -21.12 -18.65
N SER A 453 5.49 -21.87 -17.57
CA SER A 453 6.57 -22.86 -17.56
C SER A 453 6.24 -24.15 -16.81
N ARG A 454 6.74 -25.28 -17.32
CA ARG A 454 6.80 -26.58 -16.61
C ARG A 454 7.76 -26.53 -15.42
N SER A 455 8.70 -25.57 -15.39
CA SER A 455 9.55 -25.28 -14.24
C SER A 455 8.86 -24.30 -13.29
N LYS A 456 8.96 -24.53 -11.99
CA LYS A 456 8.36 -23.67 -10.95
C LYS A 456 9.08 -22.31 -10.91
N LEU A 457 8.62 -21.36 -11.71
CA LEU A 457 9.09 -19.96 -11.64
C LEU A 457 8.87 -19.41 -10.22
N GLN A 458 9.79 -18.55 -9.78
CA GLN A 458 9.69 -17.82 -8.52
C GLN A 458 9.95 -16.33 -8.78
N PHE A 459 9.21 -15.48 -8.09
CA PHE A 459 9.30 -14.03 -8.21
C PHE A 459 9.11 -13.51 -9.64
N PHE A 460 8.26 -14.18 -10.44
CA PHE A 460 7.87 -13.70 -11.75
C PHE A 460 7.19 -12.32 -11.64
N GLY A 461 7.69 -11.32 -12.35
CA GLY A 461 7.23 -9.93 -12.23
C GLY A 461 8.02 -9.10 -11.23
N GLN A 462 9.18 -9.57 -10.74
CA GLN A 462 10.04 -8.74 -9.88
C GLN A 462 10.62 -7.51 -10.60
N THR A 463 10.82 -7.60 -11.92
CA THR A 463 11.20 -6.50 -12.81
C THR A 463 10.50 -6.68 -14.16
N ILE A 464 10.14 -5.58 -14.82
CA ILE A 464 9.42 -5.60 -16.10
C ILE A 464 9.95 -4.46 -16.99
N ASP A 465 10.16 -4.76 -18.26
CA ASP A 465 10.39 -3.77 -19.31
C ASP A 465 9.62 -4.17 -20.58
N GLY A 466 9.13 -3.20 -21.35
CA GLY A 466 8.27 -3.50 -22.50
C GLY A 466 8.21 -2.36 -23.50
N LYS A 467 9.38 -1.93 -23.97
CA LYS A 467 9.53 -0.84 -24.96
C LYS A 467 10.19 -1.29 -26.26
N MET A 468 10.48 -2.58 -26.42
CA MET A 468 11.27 -3.09 -27.53
C MET A 468 10.56 -4.23 -28.24
N ASP A 469 10.67 -4.23 -29.57
CA ASP A 469 10.30 -5.34 -30.44
C ASP A 469 11.53 -6.24 -30.60
N LEU A 470 11.54 -7.41 -29.95
CA LEU A 470 12.61 -8.40 -30.04
C LEU A 470 12.33 -9.44 -31.15
N GLY A 471 11.09 -9.54 -31.60
CA GLY A 471 10.64 -10.42 -32.68
C GLY A 471 10.86 -9.85 -34.09
N GLU A 472 11.12 -8.55 -34.19
CA GLU A 472 11.15 -7.73 -35.41
C GLU A 472 9.82 -7.73 -36.19
N ASP A 473 8.70 -8.13 -35.56
CA ASP A 473 7.37 -8.25 -36.17
C ASP A 473 6.56 -6.94 -36.14
N GLY A 474 7.13 -5.87 -35.57
CA GLY A 474 6.51 -4.58 -35.39
C GLY A 474 5.66 -4.47 -34.13
N LEU A 475 5.60 -5.50 -33.29
CA LEU A 475 4.89 -5.50 -32.02
C LEU A 475 5.87 -5.44 -30.85
N THR A 476 5.45 -4.79 -29.77
CA THR A 476 6.28 -4.65 -28.58
C THR A 476 6.28 -5.92 -27.75
N ASP A 477 7.45 -6.39 -27.36
CA ASP A 477 7.61 -7.53 -26.48
C ASP A 477 7.79 -7.08 -25.02
N ILE A 478 7.35 -7.92 -24.09
CA ILE A 478 7.46 -7.66 -22.65
C ILE A 478 8.49 -8.60 -22.05
N VAL A 479 9.53 -8.04 -21.44
CA VAL A 479 10.58 -8.76 -20.73
C VAL A 479 10.29 -8.75 -19.24
N VAL A 480 10.20 -9.93 -18.64
CA VAL A 480 9.86 -10.13 -17.23
C VAL A 480 10.97 -10.86 -16.50
N GLY A 481 11.50 -10.23 -15.45
CA GLY A 481 12.48 -10.83 -14.57
C GLY A 481 11.87 -11.88 -13.63
N THR A 482 12.63 -12.94 -13.37
CA THR A 482 12.32 -13.97 -12.37
C THR A 482 13.57 -14.35 -11.60
N ARG A 483 13.43 -15.16 -10.55
CA ARG A 483 14.57 -15.67 -9.81
C ARG A 483 15.41 -16.62 -10.69
N GLY A 484 16.54 -16.11 -11.19
CA GLY A 484 17.53 -16.89 -11.94
C GLY A 484 17.25 -17.03 -13.43
N THR A 485 16.14 -16.49 -13.95
CA THR A 485 15.83 -16.47 -15.38
C THR A 485 15.14 -15.17 -15.79
N VAL A 486 15.10 -14.90 -17.09
CA VAL A 486 14.32 -13.82 -17.71
C VAL A 486 13.38 -14.46 -18.71
N VAL A 487 12.12 -14.01 -18.73
CA VAL A 487 11.08 -14.48 -19.65
C VAL A 487 10.75 -13.36 -20.62
N VAL A 488 10.68 -13.67 -21.91
CA VAL A 488 10.20 -12.75 -22.94
C VAL A 488 8.81 -13.19 -23.36
N LEU A 489 7.82 -12.33 -23.18
CA LEU A 489 6.45 -12.50 -23.63
C LEU A 489 6.29 -11.75 -24.95
N ARG A 490 5.97 -12.48 -26.01
CA ARG A 490 5.74 -11.88 -27.31
C ARG A 490 4.32 -11.40 -27.48
N SER A 491 4.16 -10.20 -28.01
CA SER A 491 2.85 -9.68 -28.36
C SER A 491 2.29 -10.39 -29.59
N ARG A 492 0.97 -10.35 -29.74
CA ARG A 492 0.26 -10.97 -30.86
C ARG A 492 -0.59 -9.92 -31.57
N PRO A 493 -0.72 -9.97 -32.90
CA PRO A 493 -1.59 -9.08 -33.64
C PRO A 493 -3.02 -9.06 -33.11
N VAL A 494 -3.59 -7.86 -32.96
CA VAL A 494 -4.96 -7.65 -32.48
C VAL A 494 -5.87 -7.28 -33.65
N LEU A 495 -6.96 -8.03 -33.82
CA LEU A 495 -7.96 -7.83 -34.86
C LEU A 495 -9.25 -7.27 -34.29
N SER A 496 -9.69 -6.12 -34.79
CA SER A 496 -10.99 -5.53 -34.50
C SER A 496 -12.04 -6.11 -35.43
N VAL A 497 -13.07 -6.74 -34.85
CA VAL A 497 -14.18 -7.33 -35.60
C VAL A 497 -15.49 -6.66 -35.20
N SER A 498 -16.31 -6.32 -36.18
CA SER A 498 -17.68 -5.83 -35.97
C SER A 498 -18.67 -6.69 -36.72
N ALA A 499 -19.79 -7.01 -36.06
CA ALA A 499 -20.87 -7.77 -36.67
C ALA A 499 -22.03 -6.86 -37.06
N HIS A 500 -22.62 -7.12 -38.22
CA HIS A 500 -23.80 -6.45 -38.73
C HIS A 500 -24.80 -7.50 -39.20
N LEU A 501 -26.07 -7.29 -38.88
CA LEU A 501 -27.16 -8.14 -39.33
C LEU A 501 -27.99 -7.36 -40.35
N HIS A 502 -28.31 -8.03 -41.46
CA HIS A 502 -29.25 -7.55 -42.46
C HIS A 502 -30.33 -8.61 -42.66
N PHE A 503 -31.52 -8.22 -43.05
CA PHE A 503 -32.62 -9.15 -43.27
C PHE A 503 -33.44 -8.76 -44.50
N HIS A 504 -34.06 -9.76 -45.11
CA HIS A 504 -34.96 -9.60 -46.25
C HIS A 504 -36.08 -10.65 -46.17
N PRO A 505 -37.36 -10.31 -46.43
CA PRO A 505 -37.91 -8.98 -46.77
C PRO A 505 -37.84 -7.96 -45.61
N SER A 506 -38.11 -6.67 -45.88
CA SER A 506 -38.05 -5.59 -44.89
C SER A 506 -39.13 -5.66 -43.81
N GLU A 507 -40.19 -6.42 -44.07
CA GLU A 507 -41.26 -6.72 -43.12
C GLU A 507 -41.84 -8.11 -43.41
N ILE A 508 -42.41 -8.73 -42.38
CA ILE A 508 -43.06 -10.04 -42.46
C ILE A 508 -44.54 -9.82 -42.80
N SER A 509 -44.96 -10.28 -43.98
CA SER A 509 -46.36 -10.16 -44.38
C SER A 509 -47.29 -10.93 -43.45
N THR A 510 -48.40 -10.29 -43.07
CA THR A 510 -49.40 -10.88 -42.17
C THR A 510 -50.43 -11.76 -42.86
N ASP A 511 -50.52 -11.71 -44.19
CA ASP A 511 -51.54 -12.40 -44.99
C ASP A 511 -51.46 -13.93 -44.90
N ASN A 512 -50.28 -14.44 -44.56
CA ASN A 512 -49.97 -15.87 -44.57
C ASN A 512 -50.11 -16.56 -43.19
N PHE A 513 -50.58 -15.85 -42.16
CA PHE A 513 -50.81 -16.43 -40.84
C PHE A 513 -52.28 -16.82 -40.63
N ASP A 514 -52.57 -18.11 -40.69
CA ASP A 514 -53.89 -18.70 -40.39
C ASP A 514 -53.79 -19.72 -39.27
N CYS A 515 -54.36 -19.38 -38.10
CA CYS A 515 -54.41 -20.28 -36.94
C CYS A 515 -55.48 -21.39 -37.03
N LEU A 516 -56.30 -21.40 -38.09
CA LEU A 516 -57.30 -22.44 -38.34
C LEU A 516 -56.78 -23.55 -39.28
N ALA A 517 -55.67 -23.30 -40.00
CA ALA A 517 -55.04 -24.26 -40.89
C ALA A 517 -54.15 -25.29 -40.16
N LYS A 518 -53.79 -26.40 -40.83
CA LYS A 518 -52.83 -27.40 -40.29
C LYS A 518 -51.48 -26.72 -40.04
N GLU A 519 -50.84 -27.02 -38.90
CA GLU A 519 -49.52 -26.47 -38.56
C GLU A 519 -48.46 -26.83 -39.62
N THR A 520 -48.12 -25.87 -40.47
CA THR A 520 -46.95 -25.94 -41.36
C THR A 520 -45.92 -24.90 -40.96
N ILE A 521 -44.65 -25.20 -41.24
CA ILE A 521 -43.51 -24.32 -40.96
C ILE A 521 -42.99 -23.82 -42.30
N SER A 522 -42.78 -22.50 -42.44
CA SER A 522 -42.30 -21.89 -43.68
C SER A 522 -41.16 -20.90 -43.39
N PRO A 523 -40.19 -20.72 -44.32
CA PRO A 523 -39.17 -19.70 -44.21
C PRO A 523 -39.80 -18.33 -44.47
N VAL A 524 -39.58 -17.38 -43.57
CA VAL A 524 -40.25 -16.06 -43.60
C VAL A 524 -39.24 -14.93 -43.77
N VAL A 525 -38.01 -15.12 -43.28
CA VAL A 525 -36.95 -14.10 -43.34
C VAL A 525 -35.63 -14.77 -43.69
N THR A 526 -34.90 -14.19 -44.66
CA THR A 526 -33.49 -14.50 -44.89
C THR A 526 -32.65 -13.49 -44.12
N LEU A 527 -31.86 -13.97 -43.18
CA LEU A 527 -30.96 -13.18 -42.34
C LEU A 527 -29.53 -13.29 -42.87
N THR A 528 -28.89 -12.17 -43.18
CA THR A 528 -27.48 -12.09 -43.56
C THR A 528 -26.65 -11.53 -42.41
N ALA A 529 -25.79 -12.36 -41.83
CA ALA A 529 -24.80 -11.96 -40.83
C ALA A 529 -23.47 -11.61 -41.49
N CYS A 530 -23.06 -10.35 -41.44
CA CYS A 530 -21.81 -9.84 -41.98
C CYS A 530 -20.82 -9.49 -40.88
N PHE A 531 -19.56 -9.88 -41.06
CA PHE A 531 -18.45 -9.52 -40.19
C PHE A 531 -17.46 -8.65 -40.96
N ASN A 532 -17.13 -7.49 -40.39
CA ASN A 532 -16.05 -6.64 -40.88
C ASN A 532 -14.84 -6.79 -39.96
N MET A 533 -13.68 -7.06 -40.53
CA MET A 533 -12.43 -7.32 -39.81
C MET A 533 -11.34 -6.37 -40.28
N ALA A 534 -10.64 -5.76 -39.31
CA ALA A 534 -9.48 -4.91 -39.55
C ALA A 534 -8.41 -5.15 -38.48
N GLU A 535 -7.13 -5.01 -38.83
CA GLU A 535 -6.04 -5.11 -37.88
C GLU A 535 -5.84 -3.78 -37.13
N ALA A 536 -5.79 -3.84 -35.80
CA ALA A 536 -5.60 -2.67 -34.94
C ALA A 536 -4.11 -2.32 -34.75
N THR A 537 -3.26 -3.33 -34.51
CA THR A 537 -1.85 -3.16 -34.12
C THR A 537 -0.86 -2.98 -35.27
N LYS A 538 -1.32 -2.98 -36.54
CA LYS A 538 -0.52 -2.75 -37.76
C LYS A 538 0.84 -3.49 -37.79
N SER A 539 0.84 -4.79 -37.49
CA SER A 539 2.06 -5.61 -37.52
C SER A 539 2.65 -5.72 -38.94
N LYS A 540 3.94 -6.06 -39.05
CA LYS A 540 4.61 -6.23 -40.35
C LYS A 540 4.20 -7.51 -41.08
N ALA A 541 3.59 -8.47 -40.37
CA ALA A 541 3.11 -9.72 -40.95
C ALA A 541 1.79 -9.51 -41.70
N VAL A 542 1.55 -10.26 -42.80
CA VAL A 542 0.27 -10.21 -43.53
C VAL A 542 -0.80 -11.00 -42.75
N VAL A 543 -1.25 -10.47 -41.61
CA VAL A 543 -2.14 -11.16 -40.66
C VAL A 543 -3.51 -11.45 -41.26
N LEU A 544 -4.03 -10.56 -42.10
CA LEU A 544 -5.33 -10.73 -42.77
C LEU A 544 -5.40 -12.00 -43.62
N SER A 545 -4.26 -12.50 -44.11
CA SER A 545 -4.21 -13.74 -44.91
C SER A 545 -4.27 -15.03 -44.08
N ALA A 546 -3.90 -14.97 -42.79
CA ALA A 546 -3.91 -16.11 -41.88
C ALA A 546 -5.32 -16.44 -41.33
N GLY A 547 -6.23 -15.46 -41.40
CA GLY A 547 -7.63 -15.61 -41.01
C GLY A 547 -7.88 -15.68 -39.49
N MET A 548 -9.14 -15.53 -39.08
CA MET A 548 -9.59 -15.66 -37.69
C MET A 548 -10.84 -16.54 -37.59
N ASN A 549 -10.80 -17.53 -36.70
CA ASN A 549 -11.96 -18.37 -36.39
C ASN A 549 -12.85 -17.70 -35.33
N VAL A 550 -14.09 -17.38 -35.73
CA VAL A 550 -15.11 -16.78 -34.89
C VAL A 550 -16.28 -17.75 -34.73
N SER A 551 -16.72 -17.94 -33.49
CA SER A 551 -17.96 -18.65 -33.18
C SER A 551 -19.02 -17.63 -32.83
N TYR A 552 -20.20 -17.73 -33.44
CA TYR A 552 -21.31 -16.83 -33.17
C TYR A 552 -22.61 -17.59 -32.95
N THR A 553 -23.43 -17.05 -32.04
CA THR A 553 -24.79 -17.48 -31.79
C THR A 553 -25.77 -16.48 -32.38
N LEU A 554 -26.82 -16.99 -33.01
CA LEU A 554 -27.98 -16.24 -33.46
C LEU A 554 -29.17 -16.68 -32.62
N ASP A 555 -29.75 -15.77 -31.84
CA ASP A 555 -30.88 -16.02 -30.95
C ASP A 555 -32.11 -15.27 -31.46
N VAL A 556 -33.23 -15.97 -31.69
CA VAL A 556 -34.51 -15.34 -32.03
C VAL A 556 -35.38 -15.16 -30.78
N ASP A 557 -36.01 -14.00 -30.66
CA ASP A 557 -36.86 -13.59 -29.55
C ASP A 557 -36.23 -13.93 -28.18
N PRO A 558 -34.96 -13.52 -27.91
CA PRO A 558 -34.20 -14.00 -26.75
C PRO A 558 -34.83 -13.66 -25.39
N VAL A 559 -35.73 -12.66 -25.36
CA VAL A 559 -36.43 -12.20 -24.16
C VAL A 559 -37.78 -12.90 -23.97
N ARG A 560 -38.35 -13.56 -25.00
CA ARG A 560 -39.69 -14.18 -24.91
C ARG A 560 -39.63 -15.61 -24.41
N GLN A 561 -40.60 -15.96 -23.54
CA GLN A 561 -40.80 -17.34 -23.06
C GLN A 561 -41.18 -18.31 -24.19
N ARG A 562 -41.98 -17.84 -25.16
CA ARG A 562 -42.31 -18.57 -26.39
C ARG A 562 -41.78 -17.78 -27.59
N SER A 563 -40.78 -18.34 -28.28
CA SER A 563 -40.28 -17.75 -29.53
C SER A 563 -41.29 -17.94 -30.64
N ARG A 564 -41.41 -16.94 -31.51
CA ARG A 564 -42.29 -16.98 -32.69
C ARG A 564 -41.58 -17.50 -33.94
N ALA A 565 -40.24 -17.52 -33.93
CA ALA A 565 -39.41 -17.96 -35.04
C ALA A 565 -38.28 -18.88 -34.58
N PHE A 566 -37.76 -19.69 -35.51
CA PHE A 566 -36.78 -20.75 -35.28
C PHE A 566 -35.85 -20.89 -36.50
N TYR A 567 -34.68 -21.51 -36.33
CA TYR A 567 -33.69 -21.72 -37.40
C TYR A 567 -33.77 -23.11 -38.05
N ASN A 568 -34.82 -23.88 -37.78
CA ASN A 568 -34.99 -25.24 -38.30
C ASN A 568 -36.44 -25.45 -38.72
N ASP A 569 -36.65 -26.06 -39.88
CA ASP A 569 -37.95 -26.36 -40.49
C ASP A 569 -38.70 -27.54 -39.83
N THR A 570 -38.01 -28.35 -39.04
CA THR A 570 -38.56 -29.51 -38.32
C THR A 570 -38.59 -29.33 -36.80
N ASN A 571 -37.73 -28.47 -36.24
CA ASN A 571 -37.57 -28.31 -34.79
C ASN A 571 -37.97 -26.91 -34.29
N LYS A 572 -39.21 -26.78 -33.79
CA LYS A 572 -39.74 -25.59 -33.11
C LYS A 572 -39.01 -25.21 -31.80
N GLY A 573 -38.05 -26.02 -31.35
CA GLY A 573 -37.16 -25.70 -30.22
C GLY A 573 -35.89 -24.96 -30.64
N ALA A 574 -35.56 -24.90 -31.93
CA ALA A 574 -34.31 -24.34 -32.46
C ALA A 574 -34.30 -22.80 -32.48
N ARG A 575 -34.43 -22.18 -31.31
CA ARG A 575 -34.45 -20.71 -31.12
C ARG A 575 -33.07 -20.07 -31.24
N SER A 576 -32.02 -20.88 -31.08
CA SER A 576 -30.64 -20.46 -31.15
C SER A 576 -29.91 -21.31 -32.19
N LEU A 577 -29.09 -20.66 -33.03
CA LEU A 577 -28.20 -21.30 -33.97
C LEU A 577 -26.76 -20.94 -33.60
N LEU A 578 -25.91 -21.95 -33.42
CA LEU A 578 -24.47 -21.79 -33.23
C LEU A 578 -23.76 -22.09 -34.53
N SER A 579 -22.89 -21.19 -34.97
CA SER A 579 -22.05 -21.36 -36.15
C SER A 579 -20.61 -20.98 -35.84
N THR A 580 -19.66 -21.68 -36.46
CA THR A 580 -18.24 -21.36 -36.37
C THR A 580 -17.71 -21.15 -37.78
N VAL A 581 -17.12 -19.99 -38.02
CA VAL A 581 -16.68 -19.54 -39.35
C VAL A 581 -15.27 -18.97 -39.30
N GLU A 582 -14.58 -19.06 -40.42
CA GLU A 582 -13.25 -18.47 -40.60
C GLU A 582 -13.37 -17.17 -41.39
N LEU A 583 -12.88 -16.08 -40.81
CA LEU A 583 -12.84 -14.75 -41.43
C LEU A 583 -11.48 -14.54 -42.09
N ARG A 584 -11.42 -14.47 -43.43
CA ARG A 584 -10.16 -14.26 -44.19
C ARG A 584 -10.12 -12.97 -45.02
N LYS A 585 -11.24 -12.26 -45.11
CA LYS A 585 -11.39 -11.03 -45.89
C LYS A 585 -11.83 -9.90 -44.97
N GLU A 586 -11.64 -8.66 -45.41
CA GLU A 586 -12.13 -7.47 -44.71
C GLU A 586 -13.64 -7.57 -44.41
N ARG A 587 -14.43 -8.13 -45.33
CA ARG A 587 -15.86 -8.38 -45.13
C ARG A 587 -16.24 -9.81 -45.53
N THR A 588 -16.90 -10.52 -44.62
CA THR A 588 -17.40 -11.89 -44.84
C THR A 588 -18.85 -11.98 -44.37
N CYS A 589 -19.75 -12.52 -45.19
CA CYS A 589 -21.18 -12.59 -44.87
C CYS A 589 -21.74 -14.02 -45.02
N PHE A 590 -22.69 -14.38 -44.17
CA PHE A 590 -23.34 -15.69 -44.12
C PHE A 590 -24.85 -15.53 -44.09
N ASN A 591 -25.57 -16.30 -44.90
CA ASN A 591 -27.03 -16.26 -44.97
C ASN A 591 -27.65 -17.39 -44.14
N HIS A 592 -28.74 -17.09 -43.46
CA HIS A 592 -29.49 -17.99 -42.58
C HIS A 592 -30.99 -17.83 -42.83
N SER A 593 -31.72 -18.94 -42.92
CA SER A 593 -33.18 -18.91 -43.05
C SER A 593 -33.84 -18.93 -41.68
N VAL A 594 -34.79 -18.04 -41.46
CA VAL A 594 -35.62 -17.97 -40.26
C VAL A 594 -37.02 -18.46 -40.61
N TYR A 595 -37.51 -19.42 -39.83
CA TYR A 595 -38.77 -20.11 -40.04
C TYR A 595 -39.80 -19.73 -38.98
N MET A 596 -41.08 -19.68 -39.37
CA MET A 596 -42.21 -19.48 -38.45
C MET A 596 -43.32 -20.50 -38.71
N THR A 597 -44.15 -20.71 -37.70
CA THR A 597 -45.41 -21.45 -37.83
C THR A 597 -46.47 -20.59 -38.50
N GLN A 598 -47.39 -21.20 -39.25
CA GLN A 598 -48.54 -20.47 -39.82
C GLN A 598 -49.49 -19.87 -38.76
N CYS A 599 -49.44 -20.32 -37.50
CA CYS A 599 -50.15 -19.66 -36.41
C CYS A 599 -49.18 -18.84 -35.54
N VAL A 600 -49.29 -17.52 -35.58
CA VAL A 600 -48.56 -16.57 -34.73
C VAL A 600 -49.57 -15.59 -34.14
N ILE A 601 -49.69 -15.59 -32.81
CA ILE A 601 -50.70 -14.76 -32.11
C ILE A 601 -50.26 -13.29 -32.04
N ASP A 602 -48.96 -13.05 -31.87
CA ASP A 602 -48.39 -11.70 -31.72
C ASP A 602 -47.66 -11.30 -32.99
N THR A 603 -48.42 -10.66 -33.88
CA THR A 603 -47.98 -10.04 -35.15
C THR A 603 -47.80 -8.53 -35.01
N LEU A 604 -47.85 -7.97 -33.79
CA LEU A 604 -47.72 -6.52 -33.57
C LEU A 604 -46.28 -6.12 -33.22
N SER A 605 -45.62 -6.91 -32.38
CA SER A 605 -44.25 -6.63 -31.96
C SER A 605 -43.22 -7.22 -32.92
N PRO A 606 -42.11 -6.53 -33.23
CA PRO A 606 -41.10 -7.07 -34.14
C PRO A 606 -40.43 -8.32 -33.57
N ILE A 607 -39.93 -9.19 -34.44
CA ILE A 607 -39.08 -10.32 -34.07
C ILE A 607 -37.67 -9.79 -33.79
N ILE A 608 -37.18 -10.00 -32.58
CA ILE A 608 -35.83 -9.56 -32.19
C ILE A 608 -34.85 -10.69 -32.51
N ILE A 609 -33.87 -10.43 -33.36
CA ILE A 609 -32.79 -11.37 -33.64
C ILE A 609 -31.48 -10.80 -33.11
N GLN A 610 -30.84 -11.54 -32.21
CA GLN A 610 -29.60 -11.15 -31.56
C GLN A 610 -28.44 -12.05 -32.00
N LEU A 611 -27.39 -11.44 -32.54
CA LEU A 611 -26.10 -12.08 -32.77
C LEU A 611 -25.16 -11.78 -31.60
N LYS A 612 -24.46 -12.82 -31.12
CA LYS A 612 -23.30 -12.68 -30.22
C LYS A 612 -22.15 -13.50 -30.77
N PHE A 613 -20.93 -12.98 -30.77
CA PHE A 613 -19.77 -13.73 -31.24
C PHE A 613 -18.56 -13.66 -30.30
N SER A 614 -17.69 -14.66 -30.41
CA SER A 614 -16.42 -14.74 -29.69
C SER A 614 -15.38 -15.50 -30.52
N GLN A 615 -14.11 -15.35 -30.18
CA GLN A 615 -13.03 -16.12 -30.81
C GLN A 615 -13.08 -17.59 -30.35
N SER A 616 -12.91 -18.54 -31.28
CA SER A 616 -12.95 -19.98 -30.96
C SER A 616 -11.79 -20.41 -30.05
N GLN A 617 -12.08 -21.26 -29.06
CA GLN A 617 -11.11 -21.73 -28.05
C GLN A 617 -10.10 -22.75 -28.58
N SER A 618 -10.42 -23.48 -29.66
CA SER A 618 -9.62 -24.61 -30.18
C SER A 618 -8.23 -24.26 -30.71
N GLN A 619 -7.86 -22.97 -30.75
CA GLN A 619 -6.56 -22.50 -31.25
C GLN A 619 -5.85 -21.53 -30.29
N GLN A 620 -6.24 -21.38 -29.02
CA GLN A 620 -5.48 -20.49 -28.11
C GLN A 620 -3.99 -20.88 -28.02
N GLU A 621 -3.68 -22.17 -28.09
CA GLU A 621 -2.32 -22.70 -28.27
C GLU A 621 -1.98 -22.81 -29.78
N GLY A 622 -1.68 -21.68 -30.43
CA GLY A 622 -1.22 -21.65 -31.83
C GLY A 622 -1.84 -20.57 -32.73
N CYS A 623 -2.84 -19.82 -32.27
CA CYS A 623 -3.42 -18.71 -33.02
C CYS A 623 -2.36 -17.64 -33.33
N THR A 624 -2.36 -17.14 -34.57
CA THR A 624 -1.52 -16.04 -35.02
C THR A 624 -2.04 -14.68 -34.55
N ALA A 625 -3.35 -14.51 -34.34
CA ALA A 625 -3.96 -13.23 -33.94
C ALA A 625 -5.05 -13.39 -32.85
N ILE A 626 -5.37 -12.30 -32.14
CA ILE A 626 -6.36 -12.26 -31.05
C ILE A 626 -7.45 -11.22 -31.31
N LEU A 627 -8.68 -11.52 -30.90
CA LEU A 627 -9.81 -10.60 -31.04
C LEU A 627 -9.66 -9.41 -30.09
N ASN A 628 -9.83 -8.20 -30.60
CA ASN A 628 -9.78 -6.98 -29.79
C ASN A 628 -10.89 -7.01 -28.74
N THR A 629 -10.54 -6.71 -27.48
CA THR A 629 -11.49 -6.67 -26.35
C THR A 629 -12.56 -5.59 -26.55
N ASP A 630 -12.23 -4.52 -27.27
CA ASP A 630 -13.15 -3.41 -27.58
C ASP A 630 -14.01 -3.68 -28.83
N SER A 631 -13.92 -4.88 -29.42
CA SER A 631 -14.76 -5.28 -30.56
C SER A 631 -16.24 -5.28 -30.20
N HIS A 632 -17.08 -4.75 -31.08
CA HIS A 632 -18.54 -4.82 -30.96
C HIS A 632 -19.04 -6.26 -31.24
N THR A 633 -18.99 -7.10 -30.21
CA THR A 633 -19.30 -8.55 -30.28
C THR A 633 -20.78 -8.90 -30.36
N LYS A 634 -21.65 -7.89 -30.46
CA LYS A 634 -23.11 -8.06 -30.46
C LYS A 634 -23.72 -7.22 -31.57
N ALA A 635 -24.69 -7.81 -32.27
CA ALA A 635 -25.54 -7.11 -33.22
C ALA A 635 -26.99 -7.53 -32.98
N VAL A 636 -27.93 -6.61 -33.14
CA VAL A 636 -29.36 -6.87 -32.96
C VAL A 636 -30.11 -6.25 -34.12
N VAL A 637 -31.10 -6.97 -34.65
CA VAL A 637 -32.08 -6.44 -35.60
C VAL A 637 -33.48 -6.76 -35.13
N GLU A 638 -34.39 -5.86 -35.47
CA GLU A 638 -35.82 -5.99 -35.23
C GLU A 638 -36.50 -6.18 -36.58
N VAL A 639 -37.11 -7.35 -36.79
CA VAL A 639 -37.83 -7.65 -38.03
C VAL A 639 -39.32 -7.35 -37.79
N PRO A 640 -39.87 -6.28 -38.38
CA PRO A 640 -41.26 -5.92 -38.18
C PRO A 640 -42.21 -6.85 -38.93
N PHE A 641 -43.45 -6.92 -38.46
CA PHE A 641 -44.57 -7.43 -39.24
C PHE A 641 -45.22 -6.28 -40.01
N GLU A 642 -45.81 -6.62 -41.16
CA GLU A 642 -46.68 -5.74 -41.92
C GLU A 642 -47.85 -5.26 -41.04
N LYS A 643 -48.22 -3.97 -41.15
CA LYS A 643 -49.23 -3.34 -40.28
C LYS A 643 -50.50 -3.06 -41.06
N ASN A 644 -51.63 -3.58 -40.57
CA ASN A 644 -52.94 -3.34 -41.15
C ASN A 644 -53.55 -2.02 -40.64
N CYS A 645 -53.49 -0.97 -41.46
CA CYS A 645 -54.09 0.35 -41.21
C CYS A 645 -55.53 0.41 -41.78
N LYS A 646 -56.39 1.30 -41.26
CA LYS A 646 -57.74 1.52 -41.84
C LYS A 646 -57.62 2.41 -43.08
N GLU A 647 -58.10 1.88 -44.21
CA GLU A 647 -58.26 2.55 -45.52
C GLU A 647 -57.07 3.40 -46.01
N ASN A 648 -56.31 2.83 -46.97
CA ASN A 648 -55.11 3.32 -47.65
C ASN A 648 -53.80 3.11 -46.88
N GLU A 649 -53.14 1.97 -47.17
CA GLU A 649 -51.71 1.55 -47.16
C GLU A 649 -50.64 2.26 -46.28
N THR A 650 -50.92 3.32 -45.54
CA THR A 650 -49.98 4.05 -44.70
C THR A 650 -50.65 4.52 -43.40
N CYS A 651 -50.22 3.98 -42.26
CA CYS A 651 -50.67 4.42 -40.93
C CYS A 651 -50.13 5.82 -40.63
N LEU A 652 -50.99 6.77 -40.30
CA LEU A 652 -50.60 8.14 -39.93
C LEU A 652 -50.83 8.37 -38.43
N ALA A 653 -49.75 8.29 -37.64
CA ALA A 653 -49.75 8.65 -36.23
C ALA A 653 -49.53 10.17 -36.06
N GLU A 654 -50.39 10.82 -35.26
CA GLU A 654 -50.28 12.25 -34.94
C GLU A 654 -49.84 12.44 -33.49
N LEU A 655 -48.54 12.31 -33.26
CA LEU A 655 -47.94 12.40 -31.92
C LEU A 655 -47.72 13.86 -31.48
N GLU A 656 -48.20 14.19 -30.30
CA GLU A 656 -48.01 15.49 -29.64
C GLU A 656 -47.35 15.29 -28.28
N VAL A 657 -46.29 16.05 -27.99
CA VAL A 657 -45.56 16.03 -26.71
C VAL A 657 -45.61 17.42 -26.07
N ASP A 658 -46.12 17.48 -24.85
CA ASP A 658 -46.14 18.68 -24.00
C ASP A 658 -45.41 18.39 -22.68
N PHE A 659 -44.75 19.39 -22.09
CA PHE A 659 -44.02 19.23 -20.83
C PHE A 659 -44.04 20.48 -19.96
N ASN A 660 -43.97 20.27 -18.65
CA ASN A 660 -43.94 21.34 -17.67
C ASN A 660 -43.02 21.00 -16.48
N PHE A 661 -42.29 22.00 -15.98
CA PHE A 661 -41.45 21.87 -14.79
C PHE A 661 -42.26 22.12 -13.53
N ILE A 662 -42.15 21.25 -12.53
CA ILE A 662 -42.86 21.43 -11.25
C ILE A 662 -42.29 22.64 -10.48
N THR A 663 -40.99 22.90 -10.65
CA THR A 663 -40.29 24.06 -10.08
C THR A 663 -39.74 24.95 -11.19
N SER A 664 -40.01 26.25 -11.13
CA SER A 664 -39.55 27.23 -12.12
C SER A 664 -38.05 27.55 -12.01
N THR A 665 -37.43 27.24 -10.88
CA THR A 665 -36.01 27.48 -10.59
C THR A 665 -35.40 26.30 -9.83
N LEU A 666 -34.18 25.89 -10.20
CA LEU A 666 -33.40 24.86 -9.51
C LEU A 666 -32.16 25.48 -8.86
N LEU A 667 -31.99 25.28 -7.56
CA LEU A 667 -30.75 25.60 -6.86
C LEU A 667 -29.79 24.40 -7.00
N VAL A 668 -28.61 24.61 -7.59
CA VAL A 668 -27.65 23.53 -7.86
C VAL A 668 -26.77 23.27 -6.63
N VAL A 669 -27.09 22.22 -5.88
CA VAL A 669 -26.30 21.64 -4.76
C VAL A 669 -26.19 20.11 -4.91
N ASP A 670 -25.31 19.46 -4.14
CA ASP A 670 -25.18 17.99 -4.16
C ASP A 670 -26.55 17.31 -3.90
N GLN A 671 -26.94 16.36 -4.76
CA GLN A 671 -28.22 15.63 -4.74
C GLN A 671 -29.49 16.44 -5.05
N SER A 672 -29.38 17.57 -5.75
CA SER A 672 -30.56 18.32 -6.22
C SER A 672 -31.33 17.53 -7.29
N TYR A 673 -32.65 17.49 -7.19
CA TYR A 673 -33.53 16.93 -8.22
C TYR A 673 -34.67 17.91 -8.53
N PHE A 674 -35.19 17.83 -9.75
CA PHE A 674 -36.43 18.49 -10.15
C PHE A 674 -37.24 17.53 -11.01
N ASN A 675 -38.55 17.77 -11.02
CA ASN A 675 -39.49 16.91 -11.72
C ASN A 675 -40.00 17.62 -12.97
N VAL A 676 -40.08 16.87 -14.06
CA VAL A 676 -40.71 17.28 -15.31
C VAL A 676 -41.95 16.43 -15.53
N THR A 677 -43.06 17.09 -15.75
CA THR A 677 -44.32 16.45 -16.12
C THR A 677 -44.40 16.42 -17.63
N ILE A 678 -44.59 15.25 -18.24
CA ILE A 678 -44.64 15.10 -19.71
C ILE A 678 -45.97 14.47 -20.09
N ARG A 679 -46.63 15.03 -21.09
CA ARG A 679 -47.87 14.51 -21.69
C ARG A 679 -47.58 14.15 -23.15
N LEU A 680 -47.81 12.89 -23.50
CA LEU A 680 -47.75 12.39 -24.87
C LEU A 680 -49.17 12.03 -25.30
N SER A 681 -49.64 12.59 -26.42
CA SER A 681 -50.92 12.26 -27.07
C SER A 681 -50.68 11.75 -28.48
N ASN A 682 -51.55 10.87 -28.95
CA ASN A 682 -51.63 10.47 -30.36
C ASN A 682 -53.06 10.73 -30.85
N HIS A 683 -53.24 11.60 -31.83
CA HIS A 683 -54.56 11.97 -32.36
C HIS A 683 -54.92 11.26 -33.67
N GLY A 684 -53.96 10.52 -34.25
CA GLY A 684 -54.09 9.77 -35.50
C GLY A 684 -54.27 8.27 -35.28
N ASP A 685 -53.85 7.47 -36.26
CA ASP A 685 -53.84 5.99 -36.20
C ASP A 685 -52.91 5.47 -35.09
N ASP A 686 -53.07 4.19 -34.73
CA ASP A 686 -52.22 3.53 -33.74
C ASP A 686 -50.71 3.72 -34.06
N SER A 687 -49.99 4.33 -33.11
CA SER A 687 -48.56 4.56 -33.22
C SER A 687 -47.77 3.41 -32.59
N TYR A 688 -47.07 2.66 -33.42
CA TYR A 688 -46.24 1.53 -33.01
C TYR A 688 -44.79 1.95 -32.76
N ASN A 689 -44.16 1.39 -31.73
CA ASN A 689 -42.78 1.72 -31.31
C ASN A 689 -42.57 3.20 -30.96
N THR A 690 -43.61 3.84 -30.41
CA THR A 690 -43.56 5.23 -29.96
C THR A 690 -42.46 5.40 -28.90
N SER A 691 -41.47 6.25 -29.20
CA SER A 691 -40.37 6.56 -28.29
C SER A 691 -40.34 8.04 -27.94
N LEU A 692 -39.95 8.35 -26.71
CA LEU A 692 -39.78 9.71 -26.21
C LEU A 692 -38.29 9.94 -25.92
N THR A 693 -37.68 10.91 -26.60
CA THR A 693 -36.27 11.25 -26.41
C THR A 693 -36.13 12.58 -25.68
N LEU A 694 -35.44 12.58 -24.53
CA LEU A 694 -35.15 13.77 -23.73
C LEU A 694 -33.68 14.17 -23.93
N LEU A 695 -33.46 15.37 -24.44
CA LEU A 695 -32.12 15.95 -24.59
C LEU A 695 -31.87 16.94 -23.44
N TYR A 696 -30.82 16.72 -22.66
CA TYR A 696 -30.46 17.56 -21.52
C TYR A 696 -28.94 17.81 -21.46
N PRO A 697 -28.50 18.95 -20.88
CA PRO A 697 -27.08 19.30 -20.80
C PRO A 697 -26.26 18.39 -19.86
N PRO A 698 -24.92 18.35 -20.01
CA PRO A 698 -24.02 17.64 -19.11
C PRO A 698 -24.19 18.14 -17.67
N GLY A 699 -24.34 17.21 -16.71
CA GLY A 699 -24.59 17.51 -15.30
C GLY A 699 -25.99 17.14 -14.81
N LEU A 700 -26.91 16.82 -15.73
CA LEU A 700 -28.20 16.20 -15.41
C LEU A 700 -28.16 14.70 -15.74
N SER A 701 -28.92 13.91 -14.99
CA SER A 701 -29.09 12.48 -15.24
C SER A 701 -30.54 12.08 -15.01
N PHE A 702 -31.11 11.33 -15.94
CA PHE A 702 -32.41 10.70 -15.74
C PHE A 702 -32.34 9.70 -14.58
N SER A 703 -33.21 9.89 -13.58
CA SER A 703 -33.27 9.01 -12.41
C SER A 703 -34.41 8.00 -12.53
N MET A 704 -35.65 8.48 -12.67
CA MET A 704 -36.84 7.64 -12.65
C MET A 704 -38.00 8.36 -13.37
N MET A 705 -38.95 7.60 -13.89
CA MET A 705 -40.20 8.09 -14.47
C MET A 705 -41.37 7.39 -13.77
N HIS A 706 -42.36 8.16 -13.37
CA HIS A 706 -43.61 7.65 -12.84
C HIS A 706 -44.77 8.05 -13.75
N LEU A 707 -45.65 7.10 -13.98
CA LEU A 707 -46.81 7.29 -14.83
C LEU A 707 -47.93 7.94 -14.00
N LEU A 708 -48.17 9.24 -14.20
CA LEU A 708 -49.12 10.02 -13.38
C LEU A 708 -50.59 9.75 -13.71
N LYS A 709 -50.89 9.48 -14.99
CA LYS A 709 -52.24 9.18 -15.45
C LYS A 709 -52.18 8.37 -16.74
N VAL A 710 -52.89 7.26 -16.77
CA VAL A 710 -53.18 6.46 -17.96
C VAL A 710 -54.69 6.30 -17.99
N ILE A 711 -55.30 6.38 -19.17
CA ILE A 711 -56.68 5.91 -19.36
C ILE A 711 -56.61 4.65 -20.23
N PRO A 712 -56.38 3.46 -19.66
CA PRO A 712 -56.90 2.21 -20.24
C PRO A 712 -57.15 1.08 -19.22
N THR A 713 -57.86 0.02 -19.66
CA THR A 713 -58.13 -1.26 -18.98
C THR A 713 -56.86 -2.13 -18.81
N PRO A 714 -56.84 -3.08 -17.84
CA PRO A 714 -55.59 -3.52 -17.20
C PRO A 714 -55.05 -4.86 -17.72
N LEU A 715 -53.72 -5.03 -17.78
CA LEU A 715 -53.08 -6.34 -17.53
C LEU A 715 -51.57 -6.24 -17.18
N HIS A 716 -51.13 -7.30 -16.48
CA HIS A 716 -49.95 -7.48 -15.62
C HIS A 716 -48.54 -7.49 -16.27
N LEU A 717 -47.53 -7.16 -15.45
CA LEU A 717 -46.10 -7.40 -15.69
C LEU A 717 -45.57 -8.64 -14.92
N PHE A 718 -44.73 -9.44 -15.58
CA PHE A 718 -43.93 -10.54 -15.01
C PHE A 718 -42.43 -10.16 -14.93
N TRP A 719 -41.75 -10.75 -13.94
CA TRP A 719 -40.30 -10.64 -13.67
C TRP A 719 -39.47 -11.66 -14.47
N CYS A 720 -38.18 -11.39 -14.68
CA CYS A 720 -37.18 -12.42 -15.04
C CYS A 720 -35.80 -12.15 -14.41
N THR A 721 -35.01 -13.22 -14.33
CA THR A 721 -34.02 -13.57 -13.29
C THR A 721 -32.53 -13.34 -13.60
N LYS A 722 -31.74 -13.11 -12.52
CA LYS A 722 -30.34 -13.52 -12.13
C LYS A 722 -29.15 -13.29 -13.09
N PRO A 723 -27.95 -12.89 -12.59
CA PRO A 723 -26.93 -13.88 -12.16
C PRO A 723 -25.94 -13.47 -11.04
N LYS A 724 -25.19 -14.49 -10.56
CA LYS A 724 -24.02 -14.51 -9.64
C LYS A 724 -24.21 -13.96 -8.22
N VAL A 725 -24.31 -14.89 -7.28
CA VAL A 725 -24.76 -14.61 -5.92
C VAL A 725 -23.68 -13.91 -5.06
N SER A 726 -23.81 -12.60 -4.90
CA SER A 726 -23.23 -11.86 -3.77
C SER A 726 -23.88 -12.34 -2.45
N LYS A 727 -23.31 -12.03 -1.27
CA LYS A 727 -23.95 -12.34 0.04
C LYS A 727 -25.43 -11.92 0.08
N THR A 728 -25.79 -10.83 -0.61
CA THR A 728 -27.15 -10.34 -0.78
C THR A 728 -28.03 -11.29 -1.58
N LEU A 729 -27.55 -11.82 -2.70
CA LEU A 729 -28.31 -12.76 -3.52
C LEU A 729 -28.48 -14.14 -2.84
N PHE A 730 -27.59 -14.50 -1.90
CA PHE A 730 -27.72 -15.73 -1.12
C PHE A 730 -28.83 -15.53 -0.10
N SER A 731 -28.84 -14.38 0.59
CA SER A 731 -29.95 -13.98 1.46
C SER A 731 -31.29 -13.92 0.72
N VAL A 732 -31.33 -13.45 -0.54
CA VAL A 732 -32.54 -13.53 -1.39
C VAL A 732 -32.91 -14.98 -1.73
N TYR A 733 -31.93 -15.84 -2.04
CA TYR A 733 -32.16 -17.24 -2.37
C TYR A 733 -32.76 -18.03 -1.20
N ILE A 734 -32.36 -17.72 0.03
CA ILE A 734 -32.87 -18.39 1.24
C ILE A 734 -34.01 -17.61 1.91
N ASN A 735 -34.48 -16.51 1.32
CA ASN A 735 -35.48 -15.63 1.94
C ASN A 735 -36.76 -16.38 2.30
N ASP A 736 -37.18 -17.30 1.44
CA ASP A 736 -38.39 -18.10 1.63
C ASP A 736 -38.26 -19.11 2.78
N VAL A 737 -37.04 -19.42 3.24
CA VAL A 737 -36.82 -20.26 4.44
C VAL A 737 -37.42 -19.61 5.66
N ALA A 738 -37.42 -18.27 5.73
CA ALA A 738 -38.03 -17.56 6.85
C ALA A 738 -39.55 -17.75 6.93
N LEU A 739 -40.21 -18.01 5.79
CA LEU A 739 -41.65 -18.26 5.71
C LEU A 739 -42.05 -19.64 6.25
N ALA A 740 -41.09 -20.58 6.32
CA ALA A 740 -41.34 -21.92 6.85
C ALA A 740 -41.31 -21.98 8.38
N VAL A 741 -40.88 -20.90 9.03
CA VAL A 741 -40.76 -20.84 10.48
C VAL A 741 -42.11 -20.45 11.06
N GLY A 742 -42.73 -21.37 11.80
CA GLY A 742 -44.03 -21.15 12.44
C GLY A 742 -43.95 -20.15 13.59
N GLU A 743 -44.09 -20.61 14.83
CA GLU A 743 -44.09 -19.74 16.02
C GLU A 743 -42.69 -19.33 16.50
N SER A 744 -41.63 -19.80 15.85
CA SER A 744 -40.25 -19.39 16.18
C SER A 744 -39.82 -18.18 15.37
N LEU A 745 -38.79 -17.48 15.85
CA LEU A 745 -38.16 -16.37 15.12
C LEU A 745 -36.88 -16.86 14.46
N ILE A 746 -36.62 -16.33 13.26
CA ILE A 746 -35.43 -16.65 12.47
C ILE A 746 -34.72 -15.38 12.05
N HIS A 747 -33.40 -15.37 12.19
CA HIS A 747 -32.52 -14.34 11.64
C HIS A 747 -31.57 -14.95 10.63
N LEU A 748 -31.55 -14.36 9.43
CA LEU A 748 -30.70 -14.75 8.32
C LEU A 748 -29.66 -13.65 8.10
N TYR A 749 -28.39 -13.98 8.22
CA TYR A 749 -27.29 -13.05 7.95
C TYR A 749 -26.23 -13.71 7.07
N ALA A 750 -26.22 -13.37 5.79
CA ALA A 750 -25.41 -14.07 4.79
C ALA A 750 -25.61 -15.59 4.88
N ASP A 751 -24.57 -16.35 5.22
CA ASP A 751 -24.58 -17.80 5.42
C ASP A 751 -24.93 -18.26 6.85
N ASP A 752 -25.00 -17.35 7.82
CA ASP A 752 -25.36 -17.65 9.21
C ASP A 752 -26.88 -17.59 9.41
N THR A 753 -27.47 -18.65 10.01
CA THR A 753 -28.90 -18.73 10.33
C THR A 753 -29.07 -18.97 11.83
N ILE A 754 -29.87 -18.14 12.51
CA ILE A 754 -30.29 -18.34 13.90
C ILE A 754 -31.79 -18.63 13.92
N LEU A 755 -32.17 -19.71 14.60
CA LEU A 755 -33.54 -20.01 14.98
C LEU A 755 -33.66 -19.91 16.51
N TYR A 756 -34.66 -19.20 17.01
CA TYR A 756 -34.90 -19.06 18.44
C TYR A 756 -36.38 -18.92 18.76
N THR A 757 -36.77 -19.35 19.96
CA THR A 757 -38.13 -19.22 20.48
C THR A 757 -38.08 -18.96 21.98
N SER A 758 -39.16 -18.41 22.53
CA SER A 758 -39.30 -18.12 23.95
C SER A 758 -40.69 -18.52 24.41
N GLY A 759 -40.81 -19.10 25.59
CA GLY A 759 -42.08 -19.58 26.13
C GLY A 759 -42.06 -19.73 27.64
N PRO A 760 -43.24 -19.96 28.25
CA PRO A 760 -43.41 -20.01 29.71
C PRO A 760 -42.87 -21.30 30.34
N SER A 761 -42.69 -22.37 29.55
CA SER A 761 -42.15 -23.65 30.00
C SER A 761 -41.08 -24.16 29.04
N LEU A 762 -40.12 -24.92 29.57
CA LEU A 762 -39.05 -25.53 28.76
C LEU A 762 -39.62 -26.52 27.73
N ASP A 763 -40.66 -27.27 28.10
CA ASP A 763 -41.27 -28.27 27.24
C ASP A 763 -41.97 -27.64 26.02
N THR A 764 -42.66 -26.51 26.24
CA THR A 764 -43.23 -25.70 25.16
C THR A 764 -42.13 -25.16 24.23
N VAL A 765 -41.05 -24.62 24.80
CA VAL A 765 -39.92 -24.08 24.03
C VAL A 765 -39.27 -25.17 23.16
N LEU A 766 -38.99 -26.34 23.72
CA LEU A 766 -38.36 -27.45 22.99
C LEU A 766 -39.27 -28.00 21.90
N THR A 767 -40.57 -28.15 22.18
CA THR A 767 -41.54 -28.65 21.20
C THR A 767 -41.69 -27.67 20.03
N THR A 768 -41.86 -26.38 20.30
CA THR A 768 -41.97 -25.33 19.27
C THR A 768 -40.68 -25.20 18.46
N LEU A 769 -39.52 -25.29 19.11
CA LEU A 769 -38.22 -25.22 18.46
C LEU A 769 -37.99 -26.44 17.54
N GLN A 770 -38.32 -27.65 18.00
CA GLN A 770 -38.20 -28.88 17.21
C GLN A 770 -39.11 -28.85 15.98
N ALA A 771 -40.36 -28.42 16.13
CA ALA A 771 -41.30 -28.29 15.01
C ALA A 771 -40.78 -27.30 13.94
N SER A 772 -40.28 -26.14 14.39
CA SER A 772 -39.73 -25.12 13.51
C SER A 772 -38.41 -25.57 12.84
N PHE A 773 -37.57 -26.29 13.57
CA PHE A 773 -36.32 -26.86 13.05
C PHE A 773 -36.58 -27.94 11.99
N ASN A 774 -37.64 -28.74 12.15
CA ASN A 774 -38.06 -29.72 11.15
C ASN A 774 -38.57 -29.03 9.87
N ALA A 775 -39.37 -27.97 9.99
CA ALA A 775 -39.87 -27.20 8.86
C ALA A 775 -38.74 -26.53 8.04
N ILE A 776 -37.72 -25.99 8.72
CA ILE A 776 -36.53 -25.44 8.07
C ILE A 776 -35.73 -26.52 7.36
N GLN A 777 -35.54 -27.69 7.97
CA GLN A 777 -34.82 -28.80 7.32
C GLN A 777 -35.53 -29.27 6.03
N LEU A 778 -36.86 -29.32 6.02
CA LEU A 778 -37.64 -29.62 4.81
C LEU A 778 -37.46 -28.54 3.73
N SER A 779 -37.46 -27.26 4.14
CA SER A 779 -37.25 -26.12 3.24
C SER A 779 -35.84 -26.13 2.64
N PHE A 780 -34.82 -26.43 3.43
CA PHE A 780 -33.45 -26.63 2.95
C PHE A 780 -33.35 -27.76 1.94
N ARG A 781 -34.00 -28.92 2.17
CA ARG A 781 -34.05 -30.01 1.18
C ARG A 781 -34.71 -29.55 -0.13
N GLY A 782 -35.81 -28.79 -0.07
CA GLY A 782 -36.47 -28.23 -1.25
C GLY A 782 -35.59 -27.24 -2.03
N LEU A 783 -34.75 -26.49 -1.33
CA LEU A 783 -33.76 -25.57 -1.91
C LEU A 783 -32.40 -26.22 -2.20
N GLN A 784 -32.29 -27.55 -2.12
CA GLN A 784 -31.04 -28.30 -2.33
C GLN A 784 -29.87 -27.83 -1.42
N LEU A 785 -30.17 -27.35 -0.23
CA LEU A 785 -29.19 -26.96 0.80
C LEU A 785 -28.95 -28.10 1.79
N LEU A 786 -27.68 -28.31 2.16
CA LEU A 786 -27.26 -29.33 3.11
C LEU A 786 -27.03 -28.74 4.51
N LEU A 787 -27.72 -29.29 5.51
CA LEU A 787 -27.51 -28.92 6.92
C LEU A 787 -26.17 -29.49 7.42
N ASN A 788 -25.33 -28.64 8.00
CA ASN A 788 -24.11 -29.09 8.68
C ASN A 788 -24.37 -29.26 10.18
N THR A 789 -24.66 -30.51 10.59
CA THR A 789 -24.95 -30.87 11.99
C THR A 789 -23.77 -30.57 12.93
N SER A 790 -22.53 -30.76 12.47
CA SER A 790 -21.33 -30.49 13.28
C SER A 790 -21.14 -29.01 13.64
N LYS A 791 -21.64 -28.09 12.79
CA LYS A 791 -21.57 -26.64 13.00
C LYS A 791 -22.83 -26.07 13.66
N THR A 792 -23.94 -26.80 13.64
CA THR A 792 -25.21 -26.39 14.23
C THR A 792 -25.20 -26.70 15.72
N LYS A 793 -25.38 -25.68 16.56
CA LYS A 793 -25.37 -25.82 18.03
C LYS A 793 -26.68 -25.29 18.60
N CYS A 794 -27.15 -25.92 19.69
CA CYS A 794 -28.31 -25.46 20.45
C CYS A 794 -27.83 -24.78 21.75
N MET A 795 -28.47 -23.68 22.15
CA MET A 795 -28.16 -23.00 23.40
C MET A 795 -29.46 -22.61 24.10
N LEU A 796 -29.57 -22.96 25.38
CA LEU A 796 -30.68 -22.56 26.23
C LEU A 796 -30.28 -21.32 27.04
N PHE A 797 -31.05 -20.23 26.92
CA PHE A 797 -30.86 -19.05 27.75
C PHE A 797 -31.74 -19.12 29.00
N ASN A 798 -31.15 -19.11 30.20
CA ASN A 798 -31.88 -19.14 31.47
C ASN A 798 -31.15 -18.37 32.58
N ARG A 799 -31.82 -17.38 33.18
CA ARG A 799 -31.25 -16.53 34.24
C ARG A 799 -31.60 -16.95 35.67
N SER A 800 -32.62 -17.79 35.88
CA SER A 800 -33.29 -17.89 37.19
C SER A 800 -33.46 -19.31 37.75
N LEU A 801 -33.11 -20.37 37.01
CA LEU A 801 -33.24 -21.76 37.47
C LEU A 801 -31.91 -22.53 37.36
N PRO A 802 -31.65 -23.51 38.24
CA PRO A 802 -30.56 -24.46 38.04
C PRO A 802 -30.77 -25.21 36.71
N ALA A 803 -29.68 -25.45 35.97
CA ALA A 803 -29.72 -26.19 34.72
C ALA A 803 -30.37 -27.56 34.93
N PRO A 804 -31.32 -28.00 34.09
CA PRO A 804 -31.92 -29.33 34.22
C PRO A 804 -30.85 -30.41 34.06
N ALA A 805 -30.94 -31.50 34.84
CA ALA A 805 -29.94 -32.58 34.83
C ALA A 805 -29.86 -33.35 33.49
N ARG A 806 -30.90 -33.28 32.65
CA ARG A 806 -30.93 -33.75 31.26
C ARG A 806 -31.96 -32.94 30.47
N LEU A 807 -31.52 -32.22 29.43
CA LEU A 807 -32.40 -31.64 28.43
C LEU A 807 -32.78 -32.70 27.39
N SER A 808 -34.00 -32.63 26.86
CA SER A 808 -34.40 -33.38 25.66
C SER A 808 -33.58 -32.87 24.46
N ASN A 809 -32.96 -33.79 23.70
CA ASN A 809 -32.16 -33.41 22.55
C ASN A 809 -33.04 -32.98 21.37
N ILE A 810 -32.70 -31.83 20.77
CA ILE A 810 -33.26 -31.44 19.46
C ILE A 810 -32.59 -32.34 18.42
N THR A 811 -33.39 -33.02 17.61
CA THR A 811 -32.91 -34.00 16.64
C THR A 811 -33.11 -33.52 15.21
N THR A 812 -32.24 -33.96 14.31
CA THR A 812 -32.44 -33.79 12.87
C THR A 812 -33.49 -34.76 12.34
N LEU A 813 -34.02 -34.50 11.13
CA LEU A 813 -34.91 -35.45 10.45
C LEU A 813 -34.26 -36.83 10.22
N ASP A 814 -32.93 -36.87 10.19
CA ASP A 814 -32.13 -38.09 10.01
C ASP A 814 -31.74 -38.75 11.35
N GLY A 815 -32.30 -38.27 12.47
CA GLY A 815 -32.14 -38.87 13.80
C GLY A 815 -30.84 -38.53 14.53
N SER A 816 -30.10 -37.50 14.10
CA SER A 816 -28.88 -37.05 14.79
C SER A 816 -29.19 -35.97 15.83
N ASP A 817 -28.62 -36.11 17.03
CA ASP A 817 -28.77 -35.11 18.10
C ASP A 817 -27.92 -33.86 17.84
N LEU A 818 -28.46 -32.67 18.12
CA LEU A 818 -27.71 -31.42 18.15
C LEU A 818 -26.97 -31.23 19.49
N GLU A 819 -25.74 -30.73 19.42
CA GLU A 819 -24.94 -30.43 20.61
C GLU A 819 -25.47 -29.18 21.33
N TYR A 820 -25.72 -29.32 22.65
CA TYR A 820 -26.00 -28.20 23.53
C TYR A 820 -24.72 -27.54 24.04
N VAL A 821 -24.67 -26.21 23.97
CA VAL A 821 -23.53 -25.41 24.42
C VAL A 821 -23.97 -24.35 25.42
N ASP A 822 -23.16 -24.17 26.47
CA ASP A 822 -23.35 -23.10 27.46
C ASP A 822 -22.66 -21.78 27.05
N ASN A 823 -21.79 -21.84 26.05
CA ASN A 823 -21.04 -20.69 25.55
C ASN A 823 -20.73 -20.87 24.06
N TYR A 824 -21.06 -19.86 23.24
CA TYR A 824 -20.88 -19.91 21.80
C TYR A 824 -20.47 -18.56 21.24
N LYS A 825 -19.61 -18.56 20.22
CA LYS A 825 -19.15 -17.33 19.56
C LYS A 825 -20.01 -17.05 18.33
N TYR A 826 -20.81 -16.00 18.39
CA TYR A 826 -21.66 -15.55 17.30
C TYR A 826 -21.25 -14.16 16.80
N LEU A 827 -20.98 -14.03 15.50
CA LEU A 827 -20.55 -12.78 14.83
C LEU A 827 -19.44 -12.01 15.59
N GLY A 828 -18.50 -12.74 16.20
CA GLY A 828 -17.39 -12.15 16.94
C GLY A 828 -17.63 -11.90 18.43
N VAL A 829 -18.86 -12.03 18.93
CA VAL A 829 -19.24 -11.88 20.35
C VAL A 829 -19.43 -13.25 21.00
N TRP A 830 -18.98 -13.42 22.23
CA TRP A 830 -19.17 -14.67 22.98
C TRP A 830 -20.42 -14.55 23.84
N LEU A 831 -21.41 -15.40 23.59
CA LEU A 831 -22.66 -15.46 24.33
C LEU A 831 -22.60 -16.65 25.29
N ASP A 832 -22.86 -16.41 26.58
CA ASP A 832 -23.09 -17.46 27.56
C ASP A 832 -24.58 -17.67 27.83
N CYS A 833 -24.96 -18.85 28.30
CA CYS A 833 -26.36 -19.24 28.58
C CYS A 833 -27.08 -18.33 29.60
N LYS A 834 -26.36 -17.46 30.33
CA LYS A 834 -26.95 -16.46 31.24
C LYS A 834 -27.00 -15.05 30.65
N LEU A 835 -26.44 -14.84 29.46
CA LEU A 835 -26.19 -13.54 28.84
C LEU A 835 -25.45 -12.59 29.80
N SER A 836 -24.48 -13.12 30.53
CA SER A 836 -23.64 -12.35 31.46
C SER A 836 -22.47 -11.64 30.78
N PHE A 837 -22.09 -12.09 29.58
CA PHE A 837 -20.92 -11.67 28.80
C PHE A 837 -19.58 -11.86 29.54
N GLN A 838 -19.57 -12.69 30.58
CA GLN A 838 -18.38 -12.95 31.39
C GLN A 838 -17.23 -13.50 30.53
N THR A 839 -17.54 -14.44 29.62
CA THR A 839 -16.55 -15.03 28.72
C THR A 839 -16.06 -14.01 27.69
N HIS A 840 -16.96 -13.22 27.11
CA HIS A 840 -16.60 -12.18 26.15
C HIS A 840 -15.66 -11.14 26.77
N ILE A 841 -16.01 -10.61 27.95
CA ILE A 841 -15.20 -9.61 28.65
C ILE A 841 -13.83 -10.17 29.03
N LYS A 842 -13.74 -11.42 29.50
CA LYS A 842 -12.44 -12.09 29.75
C LYS A 842 -11.59 -12.18 28.47
N HIS A 843 -12.22 -12.52 27.34
CA HIS A 843 -11.55 -12.62 26.05
C HIS A 843 -11.02 -11.25 25.59
N LEU A 844 -11.85 -10.20 25.64
CA LEU A 844 -11.44 -8.82 25.33
C LEU A 844 -10.28 -8.38 26.22
N GLN A 845 -10.40 -8.60 27.53
CA GLN A 845 -9.37 -8.22 28.50
C GLN A 845 -8.03 -8.92 28.21
N SER A 846 -8.04 -10.22 27.93
CA SER A 846 -6.83 -10.98 27.59
C SER A 846 -6.16 -10.45 26.31
N LYS A 847 -6.96 -10.19 25.28
CA LYS A 847 -6.50 -9.68 23.98
C LYS A 847 -5.87 -8.29 24.12
N VAL A 848 -6.51 -7.40 24.89
CA VAL A 848 -6.01 -6.05 25.17
C VAL A 848 -4.74 -6.10 26.03
N LYS A 849 -4.71 -6.90 27.11
CA LYS A 849 -3.52 -7.06 27.98
C LYS A 849 -2.29 -7.53 27.20
N SER A 850 -2.46 -8.51 26.31
CA SER A 850 -1.37 -9.01 25.47
C SER A 850 -0.78 -7.91 24.58
N ARG A 851 -1.64 -7.11 23.92
CA ARG A 851 -1.22 -5.99 23.06
C ARG A 851 -0.56 -4.87 23.87
N ILE A 852 -1.15 -4.48 24.99
CA ILE A 852 -0.59 -3.46 25.88
C ILE A 852 0.78 -3.90 26.42
N GLY A 853 0.94 -5.17 26.82
CA GLY A 853 2.23 -5.70 27.27
C GLY A 853 3.31 -5.60 26.19
N PHE A 854 2.98 -5.89 24.93
CA PHE A 854 3.89 -5.69 23.80
C PHE A 854 4.25 -4.20 23.59
N LEU A 855 3.27 -3.31 23.67
CA LEU A 855 3.47 -1.87 23.51
C LEU A 855 4.38 -1.31 24.61
N PHE A 856 4.17 -1.69 25.87
CA PHE A 856 5.01 -1.24 26.99
C PHE A 856 6.47 -1.72 26.90
N ARG A 857 6.71 -2.94 26.40
CA ARG A 857 8.08 -3.45 26.18
C ARG A 857 8.88 -2.61 25.18
N ASN A 858 8.20 -1.98 24.23
CA ASN A 858 8.80 -1.17 23.18
C ASN A 858 8.54 0.34 23.36
N LYS A 859 8.14 0.77 24.57
CA LYS A 859 7.66 2.15 24.82
C LYS A 859 8.67 3.26 24.52
N ALA A 860 9.96 2.94 24.48
CA ALA A 860 11.05 3.87 24.17
C ALA A 860 11.15 4.16 22.66
N SER A 861 10.67 3.23 21.83
CA SER A 861 10.75 3.30 20.36
C SER A 861 9.62 4.09 19.71
N PHE A 862 8.68 4.63 20.50
CA PHE A 862 7.48 5.30 19.99
C PHE A 862 7.41 6.77 20.44
N THR A 863 7.16 7.68 19.51
CA THR A 863 6.81 9.08 19.80
C THR A 863 5.43 9.17 20.46
N HIS A 864 5.10 10.31 21.09
CA HIS A 864 3.79 10.47 21.76
C HIS A 864 2.62 10.32 20.77
N ALA A 865 2.73 10.91 19.57
CA ALA A 865 1.75 10.74 18.50
C ALA A 865 1.62 9.28 18.05
N ALA A 866 2.74 8.56 17.89
CA ALA A 866 2.71 7.14 17.54
C ALA A 866 2.02 6.29 18.62
N LYS A 867 2.25 6.58 19.90
CA LYS A 867 1.56 5.88 21.00
C LYS A 867 0.06 6.10 20.96
N HIS A 868 -0.37 7.34 20.73
CA HIS A 868 -1.79 7.70 20.59
C HIS A 868 -2.46 6.94 19.45
N THR A 869 -1.85 6.95 18.26
CA THR A 869 -2.34 6.24 17.07
C THR A 869 -2.35 4.73 17.25
N LEU A 870 -1.30 4.15 17.86
CA LEU A 870 -1.22 2.71 18.11
C LEU A 870 -2.37 2.22 18.99
N VAL A 871 -2.70 2.95 20.06
CA VAL A 871 -3.84 2.58 20.91
C VAL A 871 -5.17 2.76 20.16
N LYS A 872 -5.33 3.83 19.38
CA LYS A 872 -6.53 4.05 18.54
C LYS A 872 -6.76 2.95 17.51
N LEU A 873 -5.71 2.41 16.90
CA LEU A 873 -5.84 1.40 15.82
C LEU A 873 -5.85 -0.04 16.35
N THR A 874 -5.21 -0.30 17.49
CA THR A 874 -4.99 -1.68 17.95
C THR A 874 -5.75 -2.05 19.22
N ILE A 875 -6.17 -1.08 20.04
CA ILE A 875 -6.88 -1.35 21.30
C ILE A 875 -8.34 -0.91 21.20
N LEU A 876 -8.61 0.32 20.75
CA LEU A 876 -9.99 0.84 20.68
C LEU A 876 -10.93 -0.03 19.84
N PRO A 877 -10.57 -0.53 18.64
CA PRO A 877 -11.50 -1.35 17.85
C PRO A 877 -11.84 -2.68 18.52
N ILE A 878 -11.00 -3.19 19.42
CA ILE A 878 -11.31 -4.39 20.20
C ILE A 878 -12.35 -4.07 21.27
N LEU A 879 -12.25 -2.90 21.89
CA LEU A 879 -13.19 -2.46 22.93
C LEU A 879 -14.50 -1.97 22.30
N ASP A 880 -14.45 -1.25 21.19
CA ASP A 880 -15.64 -0.66 20.57
C ASP A 880 -16.47 -1.69 19.77
N PHE A 881 -15.88 -2.83 19.37
CA PHE A 881 -16.63 -3.86 18.62
C PHE A 881 -17.68 -4.56 19.50
N GLY A 882 -18.96 -4.40 19.16
CA GLY A 882 -20.08 -5.05 19.86
C GLY A 882 -20.36 -4.49 21.25
N ASP A 883 -19.84 -3.30 21.58
CA ASP A 883 -19.98 -2.67 22.88
C ASP A 883 -21.43 -2.38 23.28
N VAL A 884 -22.29 -2.03 22.31
CA VAL A 884 -23.73 -1.89 22.47
C VAL A 884 -24.40 -3.17 22.96
N ILE A 885 -23.84 -4.34 22.66
CA ILE A 885 -24.40 -5.65 23.02
C ILE A 885 -24.00 -6.00 24.46
N TYR A 886 -22.70 -5.91 24.78
CA TYR A 886 -22.21 -6.33 26.09
C TYR A 886 -22.27 -5.24 27.17
N LYS A 887 -22.72 -4.01 26.85
CA LYS A 887 -22.94 -2.93 27.85
C LYS A 887 -23.92 -3.29 28.97
N ILE A 888 -24.73 -4.33 28.78
CA ILE A 888 -25.68 -4.83 29.78
C ILE A 888 -25.04 -5.75 30.83
N ALA A 889 -23.75 -6.07 30.69
CA ALA A 889 -23.00 -6.82 31.69
C ALA A 889 -22.91 -6.05 33.02
N SER A 890 -22.67 -6.77 34.12
CA SER A 890 -22.57 -6.13 35.43
C SER A 890 -21.42 -5.10 35.49
N ASN A 891 -21.61 -4.02 36.26
CA ASN A 891 -20.57 -2.99 36.44
C ASN A 891 -19.25 -3.59 36.94
N THR A 892 -19.31 -4.60 37.82
CA THR A 892 -18.12 -5.35 38.28
C THR A 892 -17.33 -5.98 37.13
N LEU A 893 -18.01 -6.40 36.05
CA LEU A 893 -17.36 -6.94 34.86
C LEU A 893 -16.86 -5.84 33.92
N LEU A 894 -17.66 -4.80 33.69
CA LEU A 894 -17.27 -3.68 32.83
C LEU A 894 -16.04 -2.94 33.38
N ASN A 895 -15.94 -2.79 34.70
CA ASN A 895 -14.77 -2.19 35.37
C ASN A 895 -13.46 -2.94 35.06
N LYS A 896 -13.51 -4.23 34.70
CA LYS A 896 -12.32 -4.99 34.27
C LYS A 896 -11.79 -4.54 32.92
N LEU A 897 -12.66 -4.02 32.05
CA LEU A 897 -12.28 -3.42 30.77
C LEU A 897 -11.76 -1.99 30.97
N ASP A 898 -12.33 -1.25 31.91
CA ASP A 898 -11.89 0.10 32.23
C ASP A 898 -10.44 0.10 32.75
N ALA A 899 -10.06 -0.91 33.54
CA ALA A 899 -8.68 -1.10 34.00
C ALA A 899 -7.66 -1.27 32.85
N VAL A 900 -8.00 -2.04 31.81
CA VAL A 900 -7.09 -2.22 30.66
C VAL A 900 -7.11 -1.02 29.71
N TYR A 901 -8.23 -0.32 29.62
CA TYR A 901 -8.32 0.94 28.89
C TYR A 901 -7.47 2.03 29.54
N HIS A 902 -7.53 2.14 30.88
CA HIS A 902 -6.69 3.04 31.65
C HIS A 902 -5.19 2.72 31.46
N SER A 903 -4.81 1.43 31.46
CA SER A 903 -3.43 1.02 31.15
C SER A 903 -2.97 1.47 29.76
N ALA A 904 -3.86 1.46 28.76
CA ALA A 904 -3.56 1.97 27.43
C ALA A 904 -3.38 3.49 27.41
N ILE A 905 -4.10 4.23 28.23
CA ILE A 905 -3.93 5.68 28.39
C ILE A 905 -2.59 5.99 29.05
N CYS A 906 -2.23 5.28 30.13
CA CYS A 906 -0.94 5.44 30.79
C CYS A 906 0.24 5.15 29.86
N PHE A 907 0.08 4.22 28.91
CA PHE A 907 1.08 3.99 27.86
C PHE A 907 1.35 5.25 27.02
N VAL A 908 0.30 5.97 26.64
CA VAL A 908 0.37 7.19 25.81
C VAL A 908 0.95 8.37 26.60
N THR A 909 0.45 8.60 27.81
CA THR A 909 0.80 9.76 28.64
C THR A 909 2.11 9.61 29.41
N LYS A 910 2.65 8.39 29.51
CA LYS A 910 3.80 8.04 30.38
C LYS A 910 3.53 8.25 31.89
N ALA A 911 2.28 8.42 32.29
CA ALA A 911 1.93 8.62 33.69
C ALA A 911 2.10 7.31 34.51
N PRO A 912 2.49 7.40 35.80
CA PRO A 912 2.44 6.27 36.71
C PRO A 912 0.99 5.79 36.90
N TYR A 913 0.80 4.52 37.28
CA TYR A 913 -0.49 3.81 37.30
C TYR A 913 -1.54 4.39 38.30
N THR A 914 -1.24 5.46 39.02
CA THR A 914 -1.97 5.88 40.25
C THR A 914 -2.52 7.31 40.22
N MET A 915 -2.99 7.86 39.09
CA MET A 915 -3.70 9.16 39.10
C MET A 915 -4.99 9.18 38.25
N ASP A 916 -6.00 9.83 38.85
CA ASP A 916 -7.41 9.95 38.44
C ASP A 916 -7.65 10.92 37.26
N CYS A 917 -8.84 10.79 36.66
CA CYS A 917 -9.61 11.63 35.70
C CYS A 917 -8.91 12.56 34.67
N ASP A 918 -7.80 13.24 34.99
CA ASP A 918 -7.14 14.24 34.11
C ASP A 918 -6.42 13.62 32.90
N LEU A 919 -6.11 12.33 32.97
CA LEU A 919 -5.43 11.60 31.90
C LEU A 919 -6.28 11.45 30.63
N TYR A 920 -7.60 11.42 30.77
CA TYR A 920 -8.53 11.33 29.64
C TYR A 920 -8.54 12.62 28.82
N ALA A 921 -8.46 13.77 29.48
CA ALA A 921 -8.38 15.09 28.84
C ALA A 921 -7.07 15.27 28.07
N LEU A 922 -5.94 14.82 28.64
CA LEU A 922 -4.61 14.87 28.01
C LEU A 922 -4.53 14.12 26.68
N VAL A 923 -5.25 13.01 26.54
CA VAL A 923 -5.31 12.25 25.27
C VAL A 923 -6.53 12.60 24.42
N GLY A 924 -7.43 13.45 24.92
CA GLY A 924 -8.68 13.80 24.23
C GLY A 924 -9.62 12.62 24.00
N TRP A 925 -9.63 11.62 24.89
CA TRP A 925 -10.52 10.46 24.79
C TRP A 925 -11.53 10.43 25.94
N PRO A 926 -12.82 10.21 25.66
CA PRO A 926 -13.82 10.05 26.72
C PRO A 926 -13.63 8.73 27.46
N SER A 927 -14.16 8.66 28.69
CA SER A 927 -14.15 7.42 29.49
C SER A 927 -14.80 6.26 28.72
N LEU A 928 -14.43 5.01 29.00
CA LEU A 928 -15.00 3.87 28.29
C LEU A 928 -16.51 3.73 28.56
N HIS A 929 -16.98 4.15 29.73
CA HIS A 929 -18.41 4.29 30.03
C HIS A 929 -19.10 5.29 29.09
N THR A 930 -18.54 6.49 28.96
CA THR A 930 -19.04 7.53 28.05
C THR A 930 -18.95 7.05 26.59
N ARG A 931 -17.90 6.33 26.19
CA ARG A 931 -17.78 5.76 24.83
C ARG A 931 -18.91 4.78 24.49
N ARG A 932 -19.28 3.90 25.42
CA ARG A 932 -20.40 2.95 25.24
C ARG A 932 -21.77 3.63 25.17
N GLN A 933 -21.89 4.84 25.72
CA GLN A 933 -23.11 5.66 25.71
C GLN A 933 -23.19 6.62 24.51
N THR A 934 -22.04 7.19 24.12
CA THR A 934 -21.90 8.21 23.06
C THR A 934 -21.46 7.63 21.72
N GLY A 935 -21.08 6.35 21.69
CA GLY A 935 -20.98 5.57 20.48
C GLY A 935 -22.27 5.80 19.71
N ARG A 936 -22.16 6.62 18.66
CA ARG A 936 -23.21 6.87 17.68
C ARG A 936 -23.91 5.55 17.46
N GLN A 937 -25.24 5.55 17.33
CA GLN A 937 -25.97 4.44 16.70
C GLN A 937 -25.09 3.91 15.58
N GLY A 938 -24.37 2.84 15.87
CA GLY A 938 -23.49 2.24 14.90
C GLY A 938 -24.50 1.69 13.94
N SER A 939 -24.53 2.23 12.72
CA SER A 939 -25.16 1.53 11.62
C SER A 939 -24.48 0.16 11.56
N LEU A 940 -25.07 -0.80 12.27
CA LEU A 940 -25.44 -2.04 11.62
C LEU A 940 -26.06 -1.56 10.32
N VAL A 941 -25.37 -1.80 9.21
CA VAL A 941 -25.95 -1.61 7.89
C VAL A 941 -27.04 -2.68 7.78
N VAL A 942 -28.14 -2.46 8.50
CA VAL A 942 -29.45 -2.90 8.08
C VAL A 942 -29.79 -1.87 7.02
N LYS A 943 -29.57 -2.25 5.77
CA LYS A 943 -30.25 -1.61 4.67
C LYS A 943 -31.74 -1.76 5.00
N ALA A 944 -32.36 -0.69 5.49
CA ALA A 944 -33.80 -0.55 5.39
C ALA A 944 -34.08 -0.55 3.88
N LEU A 945 -34.64 -1.65 3.41
CA LEU A 945 -35.27 -1.73 2.11
C LEU A 945 -36.70 -1.27 2.36
N ASP A 946 -37.08 -0.15 1.77
CA ASP A 946 -38.48 0.08 1.39
C ASP A 946 -38.92 -1.00 0.38
#